data_AF-A0A484NV40-F1
#
_entry.id   AF-A0A484NV40-F1
#
_cell.length_a   1.000
_cell.length_b   1.000
_cell.length_c   1.000
_cell.angle_alpha   90.00
_cell.angle_beta   90.00
_cell.angle_gamma   90.00
#
_symmetry.space_group_name_H-M   'P 1'
#
loop_
_entity.id
_entity.type
_entity.pdbx_description
1 polymer ?
#
loop_
_entity_poly.entity_id
_entity_poly.type
_entity_poly.pdbx_seq_one_letter_code
_entity_poly.pdbx_strand_id
1 'polypeptide(L)'
;MLRHALAPLFEPRTLLVAADRPLPVLHSLPPALREKLVLADCAPGEAPSGPSPEVGQGRPDLALVCVAPRLLPQTLAWLAAWRPAGAIFLPHDEADPDPAASSALCRDWALAHKCALLGPNSFGVQRPHAGLNLSQHPLLARSGKVALVAQSRAIMASVMDWAEDVQIGFSTALALGDEAVLGLPQVLDYLASDPRTDSIALYVEEVGFAREFMSALRAAASVKPVVVLKAGRALDSSLADAMFDAALGRAGAVRVRYFVQLFSALKVLGYARRPRGRRIALVSNGSGPPQLALDLMGPNAPTVRAELTPPTLRALGEVLEPGVTPSNPVITYLPLTPARTKAVVDALQEDANVDGVLVLLAPDARSDIPAVATQLAELAPKARKPVITCFMGDAGMRPLRRRLDDAGTPAFRTPESAADAFGVLATHHYNQQLLLQTQPPEPPGRPPDLGQARAIVAAARAAGRRELNQDECEALLRAFDVPVRIAEPDAPPPDDALAVPAAVRVETGARFGPVLRLGVGGPAGVLDVPDRGMDLPPLNAFLARQLIERSRLWRRVLSGSATPAALDALRGVLEQVSDLVTELPDVETLALDPLHVGDSVLTAGGVCMVLREQAACDSPQAHGYPHMAIHPYPTRWVQARAFADGTPWVVRPIRPEDAEALQAFTRGLSERTRYMRFVSMMRELTPRMLARYTQVDYHRELALVATTQVPNPEHRGHPREIIIGLAHYLRNPDGRGAEYALVIGDDWQRRRLGFDLMSVLIEAAREQRLEYIDGLVLANNRPMLALMTRLGFVNDVDEEDPQMRRVWLDLATAGPPA
;
A
#
# COMPACT_ATOMS: atom_id res chain seq x y z
N MET A 1 22.68 -14.13 5.07
CA MET A 1 21.49 -13.31 4.70
C MET A 1 21.90 -11.89 4.23
N LEU A 2 21.42 -11.43 3.07
CA LEU A 2 21.78 -10.11 2.51
C LEU A 2 21.21 -8.96 3.36
N ARG A 3 22.03 -7.93 3.64
CA ARG A 3 21.58 -6.69 4.28
C ARG A 3 20.76 -5.86 3.29
N HIS A 4 19.73 -5.18 3.78
CA HIS A 4 18.98 -4.21 2.98
C HIS A 4 19.92 -3.10 2.44
N ALA A 5 19.64 -2.55 1.27
CA ALA A 5 20.42 -1.48 0.65
C ALA A 5 20.60 -0.26 1.59
N LEU A 6 19.56 0.04 2.36
CA LEU A 6 19.55 1.11 3.37
C LEU A 6 20.03 0.68 4.77
N ALA A 7 20.44 -0.58 4.97
CA ALA A 7 20.96 -1.03 6.26
C ALA A 7 22.12 -0.16 6.80
N PRO A 8 23.00 0.45 5.99
CA PRO A 8 24.00 1.36 6.52
C PRO A 8 23.42 2.58 7.25
N LEU A 9 22.22 3.05 6.88
CA LEU A 9 21.58 4.20 7.53
C LEU A 9 20.88 3.86 8.85
N PHE A 10 20.34 2.64 8.96
CA PHE A 10 19.52 2.23 10.10
C PHE A 10 20.26 1.33 11.09
N GLU A 11 21.25 0.57 10.64
CA GLU A 11 21.99 -0.40 11.44
C GLU A 11 23.49 -0.37 11.09
N PRO A 12 24.15 0.80 11.16
CA PRO A 12 25.57 0.93 10.81
C PRO A 12 26.45 0.07 11.71
N ARG A 13 27.51 -0.49 11.14
CA ARG A 13 28.57 -1.20 11.88
C ARG A 13 29.81 -0.33 12.09
N THR A 14 30.00 0.70 11.29
CA THR A 14 31.08 1.68 11.36
C THR A 14 30.50 3.06 11.11
N LEU A 15 31.04 4.08 11.79
CA LEU A 15 30.51 5.44 11.73
C LEU A 15 31.65 6.44 11.49
N LEU A 16 31.53 7.24 10.45
CA LEU A 16 32.36 8.40 10.16
C LEU A 16 31.56 9.65 10.51
N VAL A 17 32.06 10.56 11.35
CA VAL A 17 31.37 11.80 11.70
C VAL A 17 32.20 12.99 11.25
N ALA A 18 31.59 13.85 10.43
CA ALA A 18 32.14 15.15 10.04
C ALA A 18 31.15 16.24 10.48
N ALA A 19 31.40 16.83 11.64
CA ALA A 19 30.52 17.84 12.23
C ALA A 19 31.32 18.97 12.86
N ASP A 20 31.02 20.21 12.48
CA ASP A 20 31.63 21.43 13.04
C ASP A 20 30.98 21.89 14.35
N ARG A 21 30.09 21.05 14.90
CA ARG A 21 29.27 21.31 16.09
C ARG A 21 28.94 20.03 16.85
N PRO A 22 28.58 20.11 18.14
CA PRO A 22 28.26 18.92 18.93
C PRO A 22 26.99 18.24 18.43
N LEU A 23 27.03 16.90 18.34
CA LEU A 23 25.90 16.06 17.95
C LEU A 23 25.51 15.11 19.10
N PRO A 24 24.20 14.89 19.35
CA PRO A 24 23.72 13.99 20.41
C PRO A 24 24.33 12.59 20.37
N VAL A 25 24.57 12.06 19.16
CA VAL A 25 25.17 10.74 18.94
C VAL A 25 26.47 10.55 19.73
N LEU A 26 27.31 11.59 19.85
CA LEU A 26 28.62 11.49 20.50
C LEU A 26 28.53 11.24 22.01
N HIS A 27 27.38 11.53 22.63
CA HIS A 27 27.15 11.32 24.05
C HIS A 27 26.56 9.93 24.36
N SER A 28 25.83 9.33 23.41
CA SER A 28 25.03 8.11 23.63
C SER A 28 25.26 7.02 22.57
N LEU A 29 26.49 6.89 22.08
CA LEU A 29 26.86 5.81 21.15
C LEU A 29 26.85 4.43 21.82
N PRO A 30 26.23 3.42 21.18
CA PRO A 30 26.39 2.02 21.56
C PRO A 30 27.88 1.60 21.58
N PRO A 31 28.32 0.75 22.53
CA PRO A 31 29.73 0.37 22.66
C PRO A 31 30.36 -0.15 21.36
N ALA A 32 29.63 -1.00 20.62
CA ALA A 32 30.11 -1.59 19.37
C ALA A 32 30.41 -0.57 18.26
N LEU A 33 29.70 0.57 18.24
CA LEU A 33 29.95 1.65 17.28
C LEU A 33 31.06 2.59 17.75
N ARG A 34 31.21 2.77 19.07
CA ARG A 34 32.23 3.64 19.65
C ARG A 34 33.65 3.17 19.31
N GLU A 35 33.88 1.86 19.27
CA GLU A 35 35.17 1.28 18.89
C GLU A 35 35.52 1.46 17.40
N LYS A 36 34.51 1.72 16.56
CA LYS A 36 34.63 1.83 15.09
C LYS A 36 34.18 3.21 14.60
N LEU A 37 34.31 4.21 15.46
CA LEU A 37 34.04 5.61 15.19
C LEU A 37 35.29 6.27 14.61
N VAL A 38 35.14 6.96 13.48
CA VAL A 38 36.13 7.88 12.95
C VAL A 38 35.56 9.30 13.04
N LEU A 39 36.27 10.18 13.72
CA LEU A 39 35.94 11.60 13.81
C LEU A 39 36.83 12.40 12.87
N ALA A 40 36.22 13.19 11.99
CA ALA A 40 36.93 14.20 11.21
C ALA A 40 37.25 15.40 12.10
N ASP A 41 38.34 16.09 11.77
CA ASP A 41 38.67 17.40 12.33
C ASP A 41 37.89 18.47 11.55
N CYS A 42 36.88 19.04 12.22
CA CYS A 42 35.97 20.03 11.66
C CYS A 42 35.95 21.25 12.58
N ALA A 43 36.84 22.21 12.37
CA ALA A 43 36.72 23.51 13.03
C ALA A 43 35.52 24.30 12.48
N PRO A 44 34.85 25.13 13.29
CA PRO A 44 33.74 25.96 12.82
C PRO A 44 34.12 26.81 11.60
N GLY A 45 33.46 26.56 10.47
CA GLY A 45 33.70 27.29 9.23
C GLY A 45 34.83 26.75 8.35
N GLU A 46 35.49 25.65 8.74
CA GLU A 46 36.51 24.96 7.94
C GLU A 46 36.00 23.63 7.40
N ALA A 47 36.50 23.25 6.22
CA ALA A 47 36.16 21.96 5.63
C ALA A 47 36.71 20.80 6.48
N PRO A 48 36.05 19.63 6.47
CA PRO A 48 36.54 18.46 7.20
C PRO A 48 37.94 18.09 6.74
N SER A 49 38.83 17.93 7.71
CA SER A 49 40.19 17.44 7.54
C SER A 49 40.43 16.28 8.52
N GLY A 50 41.60 15.64 8.49
CA GLY A 50 41.93 14.53 9.40
C GLY A 50 42.38 13.26 8.68
N PRO A 51 42.26 12.08 9.33
CA PRO A 51 42.89 10.85 8.84
C PRO A 51 42.38 10.48 7.44
N SER A 52 43.28 9.95 6.62
CA SER A 52 42.92 9.32 5.34
C SER A 52 42.63 7.84 5.57
N PRO A 53 41.80 7.19 4.74
CA PRO A 53 41.56 5.75 4.87
C PRO A 53 42.88 4.99 4.74
N GLU A 54 43.19 4.12 5.70
CA GLU A 54 44.38 3.29 5.64
C GLU A 54 44.27 2.25 4.51
N VAL A 55 45.40 1.85 3.92
CA VAL A 55 45.43 0.82 2.88
C VAL A 55 44.93 -0.51 3.48
N GLY A 56 43.76 -0.98 3.01
CA GLY A 56 43.09 -2.18 3.53
C GLY A 56 41.98 -1.90 4.55
N GLN A 57 41.77 -0.64 4.95
CA GLN A 57 40.60 -0.25 5.72
C GLN A 57 39.34 -0.39 4.86
N GLY A 58 38.36 -1.17 5.34
CA GLY A 58 37.11 -1.39 4.63
C GLY A 58 36.28 -0.11 4.47
N ARG A 59 35.40 -0.09 3.47
CA ARG A 59 34.41 0.97 3.23
C ARG A 59 33.60 1.25 4.52
N PRO A 60 33.49 2.50 5.00
CA PRO A 60 32.60 2.84 6.11
C PRO A 60 31.13 2.55 5.76
N ASP A 61 30.35 2.06 6.73
CA ASP A 61 28.92 1.85 6.57
C ASP A 61 28.23 3.22 6.46
N LEU A 62 28.42 4.12 7.44
CA LEU A 62 27.71 5.39 7.51
C LEU A 62 28.65 6.59 7.70
N ALA A 63 28.42 7.66 6.94
CA ALA A 63 28.92 8.99 7.24
C ALA A 63 27.81 9.90 7.77
N LEU A 64 28.00 10.51 8.93
CA LEU A 64 27.12 11.52 9.51
C LEU A 64 27.76 12.90 9.36
N VAL A 65 27.10 13.78 8.61
CA VAL A 65 27.65 15.07 8.20
C VAL A 65 26.77 16.20 8.72
N CYS A 66 27.40 17.18 9.36
CA CYS A 66 26.76 18.41 9.83
C CYS A 66 27.76 19.56 9.67
N VAL A 67 27.77 20.19 8.49
CA VAL A 67 28.69 21.27 8.13
C VAL A 67 27.93 22.37 7.40
N ALA A 68 28.47 23.59 7.39
CA ALA A 68 27.90 24.70 6.65
C ALA A 68 27.69 24.38 5.14
N PRO A 69 26.57 24.79 4.51
CA PRO A 69 26.28 24.49 3.10
C PRO A 69 27.37 24.94 2.13
N ARG A 70 28.04 26.08 2.41
CA ARG A 70 29.17 26.58 1.60
C ARG A 70 30.37 25.63 1.54
N LEU A 71 30.52 24.73 2.51
CA LEU A 71 31.61 23.74 2.60
C LEU A 71 31.22 22.37 2.02
N LEU A 72 29.99 22.24 1.52
CA LEU A 72 29.47 20.99 0.96
C LEU A 72 30.35 20.41 -0.17
N PRO A 73 30.86 21.20 -1.15
CA PRO A 73 31.71 20.64 -2.20
C PRO A 73 33.03 20.06 -1.67
N GLN A 74 33.65 20.74 -0.70
CA GLN A 74 34.91 20.30 -0.10
C GLN A 74 34.70 19.06 0.77
N THR A 75 33.59 19.03 1.51
CA THR A 75 33.16 17.87 2.30
C THR A 75 32.91 16.64 1.44
N LEU A 76 32.23 16.80 0.30
CA LEU A 76 31.99 15.71 -0.64
C LEU A 76 33.29 15.21 -1.30
N ALA A 77 34.22 16.10 -1.61
CA ALA A 77 35.55 15.72 -2.10
C ALA A 77 36.34 14.91 -1.06
N TRP A 78 36.27 15.30 0.21
CA TRP A 78 36.88 14.54 1.30
C TRP A 78 36.21 13.16 1.50
N LEU A 79 34.87 13.11 1.49
CA LEU A 79 34.12 11.85 1.60
C LEU A 79 34.39 10.90 0.42
N ALA A 80 34.76 11.41 -0.76
CA ALA A 80 35.05 10.59 -1.94
C ALA A 80 36.26 9.65 -1.72
N ALA A 81 37.18 10.00 -0.83
CA ALA A 81 38.29 9.13 -0.44
C ALA A 81 37.80 7.92 0.38
N TRP A 82 36.84 8.17 1.28
CA TRP A 82 36.26 7.15 2.17
C TRP A 82 35.19 6.28 1.50
N ARG A 83 34.45 6.85 0.55
CA ARG A 83 33.35 6.23 -0.19
C ARG A 83 32.33 5.54 0.72
N PRO A 84 31.72 6.17 1.72
CA PRO A 84 30.80 5.48 2.65
C PRO A 84 29.61 4.81 1.94
N ALA A 85 29.07 3.73 2.51
CA ALA A 85 27.92 3.00 1.95
C ALA A 85 26.61 3.80 2.05
N GLY A 86 26.43 4.52 3.15
CA GLY A 86 25.38 5.51 3.32
C GLY A 86 25.90 6.80 3.94
N ALA A 87 25.16 7.89 3.75
CA ALA A 87 25.45 9.19 4.32
C ALA A 87 24.17 9.86 4.84
N ILE A 88 24.25 10.57 5.97
CA ILE A 88 23.17 11.38 6.52
C ILE A 88 23.66 12.81 6.64
N PHE A 89 23.01 13.73 5.92
CA PHE A 89 23.36 15.15 5.93
C PHE A 89 22.31 15.89 6.77
N LEU A 90 22.76 16.37 7.92
CA LEU A 90 21.95 17.09 8.92
C LEU A 90 21.90 18.60 8.58
N PRO A 91 20.86 19.33 9.02
CA PRO A 91 20.77 20.77 8.79
C PRO A 91 21.80 21.54 9.61
N HIS A 92 22.22 22.67 9.07
CA HIS A 92 23.12 23.62 9.72
C HIS A 92 22.37 24.93 10.04
N ASP A 93 22.90 25.75 10.96
CA ASP A 93 22.28 27.05 11.30
C ASP A 93 22.47 28.10 10.20
N GLU A 94 23.48 27.90 9.35
CA GLU A 94 23.71 28.74 8.18
C GLU A 94 22.69 28.41 7.09
N ALA A 95 22.00 29.44 6.61
CA ALA A 95 21.09 29.30 5.48
C ALA A 95 21.87 28.92 4.21
N ASP A 96 21.35 27.95 3.48
CA ASP A 96 21.88 27.60 2.17
C ASP A 96 21.45 28.67 1.16
N PRO A 97 22.40 29.38 0.50
CA PRO A 97 22.06 30.38 -0.50
C PRO A 97 21.45 29.77 -1.77
N ASP A 98 21.72 28.49 -2.07
CA ASP A 98 21.19 27.78 -3.23
C ASP A 98 20.91 26.29 -2.92
N PRO A 99 19.76 26.00 -2.26
CA PRO A 99 19.38 24.62 -1.91
C PRO A 99 19.27 23.68 -3.12
N ALA A 100 18.91 24.22 -4.29
CA ALA A 100 18.74 23.42 -5.51
C ALA A 100 20.11 22.95 -6.04
N ALA A 101 21.11 23.83 -6.07
CA ALA A 101 22.47 23.47 -6.44
C ALA A 101 23.09 22.47 -5.45
N SER A 102 22.91 22.69 -4.14
CA SER A 102 23.36 21.75 -3.11
C SER A 102 22.74 20.36 -3.26
N SER A 103 21.44 20.30 -3.55
CA SER A 103 20.73 19.04 -3.79
C SER A 103 21.20 18.34 -5.06
N ALA A 104 21.43 19.08 -6.15
CA ALA A 104 22.01 18.51 -7.38
C ALA A 104 23.41 17.94 -7.15
N LEU A 105 24.26 18.68 -6.44
CA LEU A 105 25.62 18.24 -6.10
C LEU A 105 25.63 16.95 -5.26
N CYS A 106 24.78 16.88 -4.23
CA CYS A 106 24.61 15.67 -3.42
C CYS A 106 24.16 14.47 -4.27
N ARG A 107 23.24 14.70 -5.22
CA ARG A 107 22.72 13.66 -6.11
C ARG A 107 23.78 13.09 -7.03
N ASP A 108 24.51 13.96 -7.73
CA ASP A 108 25.55 13.56 -8.66
C ASP A 108 26.67 12.82 -7.93
N TRP A 109 27.07 13.30 -6.75
CA TRP A 109 28.06 12.64 -5.92
C TRP A 109 27.60 11.27 -5.44
N ALA A 110 26.37 11.15 -4.94
CA ALA A 110 25.84 9.89 -4.41
C ALA A 110 25.70 8.83 -5.51
N LEU A 111 25.26 9.22 -6.71
CA LEU A 111 25.19 8.35 -7.88
C LEU A 111 26.58 7.85 -8.30
N ALA A 112 27.57 8.75 -8.40
CA ALA A 112 28.93 8.40 -8.80
C ALA A 112 29.60 7.42 -7.82
N HIS A 113 29.29 7.53 -6.52
CA HIS A 113 29.89 6.71 -5.46
C HIS A 113 29.02 5.54 -4.99
N LYS A 114 27.84 5.34 -5.60
CA LYS A 114 26.83 4.36 -5.16
C LYS A 114 26.59 4.44 -3.64
N CYS A 115 26.29 5.64 -3.15
CA CYS A 115 26.06 5.95 -1.75
C CYS A 115 24.57 6.20 -1.49
N ALA A 116 24.02 5.57 -0.45
CA ALA A 116 22.66 5.84 0.00
C ALA A 116 22.64 7.13 0.84
N LEU A 117 22.22 8.26 0.27
CA LEU A 117 22.28 9.57 0.93
C LEU A 117 20.91 10.04 1.42
N LEU A 118 20.78 10.28 2.73
CA LEU A 118 19.62 10.91 3.37
C LEU A 118 19.89 12.42 3.57
N GLY A 119 19.03 13.26 3.01
CA GLY A 119 19.17 14.72 3.03
C GLY A 119 19.52 15.30 1.64
N PRO A 120 20.11 16.52 1.57
CA PRO A 120 20.57 17.34 2.69
C PRO A 120 19.43 17.85 3.60
N ASN A 121 19.80 18.50 4.70
CA ASN A 121 18.87 19.09 5.68
C ASN A 121 17.88 18.09 6.30
N SER A 122 18.26 16.82 6.43
CA SER A 122 17.44 15.78 7.03
C SER A 122 17.37 15.88 8.55
N PHE A 123 16.30 15.41 9.17
CA PHE A 123 16.29 15.28 10.65
C PHE A 123 17.37 14.30 11.14
N GLY A 124 17.78 13.36 10.28
CA GLY A 124 18.54 12.18 10.64
C GLY A 124 17.64 10.99 10.97
N VAL A 125 18.21 9.97 11.61
CA VAL A 125 17.54 8.70 11.92
C VAL A 125 17.69 8.38 13.41
N GLN A 126 16.60 7.97 14.05
CA GLN A 126 16.64 7.35 15.39
C GLN A 126 16.20 5.89 15.31
N ARG A 127 16.93 5.01 16.01
CA ARG A 127 16.57 3.60 16.25
C ARG A 127 16.57 3.33 17.75
N PRO A 128 15.46 3.66 18.45
CA PRO A 128 15.33 3.56 19.90
C PRO A 128 15.77 2.22 20.52
N HIS A 129 15.36 1.10 19.93
CA HIS A 129 15.70 -0.23 20.43
C HIS A 129 17.21 -0.55 20.40
N ALA A 130 17.97 0.17 19.58
CA ALA A 130 19.42 0.06 19.46
C ALA A 130 20.17 1.14 20.24
N GLY A 131 19.46 2.04 20.94
CA GLY A 131 20.08 3.20 21.61
C GLY A 131 20.65 4.23 20.64
N LEU A 132 20.29 4.18 19.36
CA LEU A 132 20.97 4.95 18.31
C LEU A 132 20.21 6.24 17.97
N ASN A 133 20.86 7.38 18.18
CA ASN A 133 20.36 8.71 17.81
C ASN A 133 21.30 9.37 16.79
N LEU A 134 21.02 9.24 15.49
CA LEU A 134 21.75 9.89 14.40
C LEU A 134 21.05 11.19 13.94
N SER A 135 20.41 11.90 14.88
CA SER A 135 19.69 13.16 14.65
C SER A 135 20.28 14.28 15.51
N GLN A 136 19.82 15.51 15.26
CA GLN A 136 20.12 16.66 16.15
C GLN A 136 19.14 16.77 17.33
N HIS A 137 18.10 15.93 17.40
CA HIS A 137 17.14 15.97 18.49
C HIS A 137 17.79 15.48 19.80
N PRO A 138 17.66 16.22 20.91
CA PRO A 138 18.40 15.94 22.14
C PRO A 138 17.99 14.62 22.79
N LEU A 139 16.71 14.26 22.70
CA LEU A 139 16.16 13.04 23.29
C LEU A 139 16.08 11.92 22.25
N LEU A 140 16.48 10.72 22.66
CA LEU A 140 16.17 9.48 21.95
C LEU A 140 14.73 9.08 22.29
N ALA A 141 13.91 8.84 21.28
CA ALA A 141 12.54 8.42 21.51
C ALA A 141 12.44 7.07 22.24
N ARG A 142 11.29 6.82 22.87
CA ARG A 142 10.99 5.53 23.51
C ARG A 142 11.00 4.40 22.48
N SER A 143 11.45 3.22 22.91
CA SER A 143 11.37 2.02 22.08
C SER A 143 9.92 1.56 21.94
N GLY A 144 9.48 1.36 20.71
CA GLY A 144 8.19 0.78 20.39
C GLY A 144 8.21 0.12 19.02
N LYS A 145 7.04 0.07 18.37
CA LYS A 145 6.84 -0.69 17.13
C LYS A 145 6.34 0.13 15.95
N VAL A 146 6.16 1.44 16.15
CA VAL A 146 5.68 2.34 15.11
C VAL A 146 6.88 2.98 14.42
N ALA A 147 6.96 2.93 13.10
CA ALA A 147 7.89 3.78 12.35
C ALA A 147 7.21 5.12 12.04
N LEU A 148 7.87 6.22 12.36
CA LEU A 148 7.45 7.57 12.02
C LEU A 148 8.36 8.12 10.92
N VAL A 149 7.77 8.50 9.79
CA VAL A 149 8.47 9.10 8.65
C VAL A 149 7.79 10.42 8.30
N ALA A 150 8.56 11.50 8.20
CA ALA A 150 8.02 12.80 7.83
C ALA A 150 8.89 13.50 6.78
N GLN A 151 8.27 14.31 5.92
CA GLN A 151 9.00 15.28 5.10
C GLN A 151 9.38 16.54 5.92
N SER A 152 8.55 16.92 6.90
CA SER A 152 8.83 18.06 7.78
C SER A 152 9.54 17.67 9.08
N ARG A 153 10.68 18.31 9.35
CA ARG A 153 11.41 18.19 10.62
C ARG A 153 10.62 18.75 11.81
N ALA A 154 9.88 19.84 11.61
CA ALA A 154 9.09 20.46 12.67
C ALA A 154 7.94 19.54 13.11
N ILE A 155 7.28 18.88 12.15
CA ILE A 155 6.24 17.89 12.43
C ILE A 155 6.81 16.67 13.14
N MET A 156 7.96 16.16 12.70
CA MET A 156 8.68 15.09 13.39
C MET A 156 8.92 15.43 14.86
N ALA A 157 9.54 16.58 15.14
CA ALA A 157 9.83 17.03 16.51
C ALA A 157 8.56 17.17 17.36
N SER A 158 7.48 17.72 16.78
CA SER A 158 6.19 17.90 17.47
C SER A 158 5.53 16.57 17.85
N VAL A 159 5.59 15.57 16.95
CA VAL A 159 5.03 14.24 17.22
C VAL A 159 5.87 13.50 18.27
N MET A 160 7.20 13.66 18.23
CA MET A 160 8.10 13.05 19.21
C MET A 160 7.89 13.61 20.62
N ASP A 161 7.77 14.94 20.75
CA ASP A 161 7.48 15.60 22.04
C ASP A 161 6.13 15.13 22.61
N TRP A 162 5.09 15.08 21.79
CA TRP A 162 3.78 14.56 22.20
C TRP A 162 3.83 13.09 22.62
N ALA A 163 4.54 12.24 21.86
CA ALA A 163 4.62 10.81 22.11
C ALA A 163 5.24 10.48 23.49
N GLU A 164 6.10 11.36 24.01
CA GLU A 164 6.67 11.22 25.34
C GLU A 164 5.60 11.36 26.44
N ASP A 165 4.67 12.32 26.36
CA ASP A 165 3.58 12.48 27.37
C ASP A 165 2.61 11.28 27.38
N VAL A 166 2.31 10.74 26.20
CA VAL A 166 1.36 9.62 26.04
C VAL A 166 2.01 8.24 26.03
N GLN A 167 3.33 8.17 26.25
CA GLN A 167 4.11 6.93 26.35
C GLN A 167 4.08 6.05 25.08
N ILE A 168 4.01 6.68 23.89
CA ILE A 168 4.09 5.97 22.61
C ILE A 168 5.56 5.85 22.22
N GLY A 169 5.99 4.63 21.92
CA GLY A 169 7.34 4.33 21.44
C GLY A 169 7.41 4.13 19.93
N PHE A 170 8.58 4.42 19.36
CA PHE A 170 8.88 4.24 17.95
C PHE A 170 9.90 3.12 17.73
N SER A 171 9.76 2.38 16.62
CA SER A 171 10.79 1.47 16.12
C SER A 171 11.88 2.26 15.39
N THR A 172 11.45 3.24 14.61
CA THR A 172 12.26 4.16 13.81
C THR A 172 11.60 5.53 13.76
N ALA A 173 12.38 6.59 13.87
CA ALA A 173 11.94 7.95 13.55
C ALA A 173 12.91 8.58 12.55
N LEU A 174 12.43 9.04 11.40
CA LEU A 174 13.25 9.78 10.44
C LEU A 174 12.47 10.88 9.73
N ALA A 175 13.14 11.97 9.36
CA ALA A 175 12.61 12.89 8.37
C ALA A 175 13.60 13.11 7.24
N LEU A 176 13.07 13.10 6.01
CA LEU A 176 13.83 12.94 4.78
C LEU A 176 14.69 14.16 4.42
N GLY A 177 14.27 15.36 4.84
CA GLY A 177 14.90 16.62 4.42
C GLY A 177 14.54 16.93 2.98
N ASP A 178 15.52 17.35 2.19
CA ASP A 178 15.30 17.84 0.82
C ASP A 178 15.14 16.73 -0.23
N GLU A 179 15.19 15.45 0.17
CA GLU A 179 14.99 14.27 -0.70
C GLU A 179 15.85 14.28 -1.99
N ALA A 180 17.09 14.78 -1.91
CA ALA A 180 17.95 14.91 -3.08
C ALA A 180 18.31 13.55 -3.72
N VAL A 181 18.36 12.48 -2.91
CA VAL A 181 18.76 11.13 -3.34
C VAL A 181 17.77 10.08 -2.84
N LEU A 182 17.66 9.90 -1.52
CA LEU A 182 16.69 8.99 -0.93
C LEU A 182 15.38 9.71 -0.71
N GLY A 183 14.31 9.15 -1.27
CA GLY A 183 12.95 9.60 -1.06
C GLY A 183 12.16 8.64 -0.17
N LEU A 184 10.89 8.98 -0.01
CA LEU A 184 9.93 8.16 0.72
C LEU A 184 9.79 6.69 0.21
N PRO A 185 9.82 6.38 -1.10
CA PRO A 185 9.67 5.01 -1.59
C PRO A 185 10.73 4.03 -1.04
N GLN A 186 12.01 4.41 -1.06
CA GLN A 186 13.10 3.56 -0.62
C GLN A 186 13.05 3.30 0.90
N VAL A 187 12.60 4.29 1.66
CA VAL A 187 12.40 4.15 3.11
C VAL A 187 11.23 3.23 3.42
N LEU A 188 10.13 3.32 2.67
CA LEU A 188 9.00 2.40 2.80
C LEU A 188 9.42 0.95 2.53
N ASP A 189 10.30 0.72 1.55
CA ASP A 189 10.83 -0.62 1.24
C ASP A 189 11.63 -1.21 2.40
N TYR A 190 12.51 -0.40 3.00
CA TYR A 190 13.21 -0.79 4.22
C TYR A 190 12.21 -1.14 5.34
N LEU A 191 11.25 -0.25 5.58
CA LEU A 191 10.25 -0.43 6.63
C LEU A 191 9.31 -1.60 6.37
N ALA A 192 9.06 -2.01 5.13
CA ALA A 192 8.25 -3.18 4.80
C ALA A 192 8.93 -4.47 5.29
N SER A 193 10.26 -4.56 5.14
CA SER A 193 11.08 -5.72 5.54
C SER A 193 11.54 -5.70 7.00
N ASP A 194 11.54 -4.55 7.67
CA ASP A 194 12.05 -4.40 9.05
C ASP A 194 11.22 -5.18 10.08
N PRO A 195 11.73 -6.25 10.71
CA PRO A 195 10.96 -7.05 11.67
C PRO A 195 10.62 -6.30 12.98
N ARG A 196 11.26 -5.15 13.24
CA ARG A 196 10.99 -4.34 14.45
C ARG A 196 9.82 -3.37 14.29
N THR A 197 9.36 -3.17 13.06
CA THR A 197 8.28 -2.23 12.73
C THR A 197 6.99 -2.99 12.44
N ASP A 198 5.95 -2.76 13.26
CA ASP A 198 4.62 -3.37 13.08
C ASP A 198 3.66 -2.43 12.33
N SER A 199 3.85 -1.11 12.41
CA SER A 199 3.03 -0.11 11.73
C SER A 199 3.85 1.12 11.33
N ILE A 200 3.33 1.87 10.34
CA ILE A 200 4.03 3.02 9.75
C ILE A 200 3.11 4.24 9.76
N ALA A 201 3.62 5.38 10.22
CA ALA A 201 2.98 6.67 10.17
C ALA A 201 3.78 7.62 9.28
N LEU A 202 3.14 8.17 8.27
CA LEU A 202 3.73 9.03 7.25
C LEU A 202 3.15 10.43 7.34
N TYR A 203 4.01 11.43 7.31
CA TYR A 203 3.64 12.81 7.00
C TYR A 203 4.19 13.19 5.63
N VAL A 204 3.28 13.51 4.70
CA VAL A 204 3.57 13.78 3.29
C VAL A 204 3.05 15.16 2.92
N GLU A 205 3.90 16.00 2.36
CA GLU A 205 3.60 17.27 1.73
C GLU A 205 3.42 17.08 0.22
N GLU A 206 4.40 16.47 -0.43
CA GLU A 206 4.42 16.21 -1.87
C GLU A 206 4.82 14.77 -2.19
N VAL A 207 4.32 14.28 -3.31
CA VAL A 207 4.71 12.98 -3.86
C VAL A 207 5.53 13.23 -5.11
N GLY A 208 6.74 12.67 -5.14
CA GLY A 208 7.59 12.62 -6.34
C GLY A 208 7.04 11.64 -7.38
N PHE A 209 7.83 10.62 -7.74
CA PHE A 209 7.41 9.61 -8.73
C PHE A 209 6.29 8.73 -8.19
N ALA A 210 5.06 8.94 -8.68
CA ALA A 210 3.88 8.29 -8.13
C ALA A 210 3.90 6.75 -8.24
N ARG A 211 4.48 6.20 -9.32
CA ARG A 211 4.60 4.74 -9.48
C ARG A 211 5.48 4.11 -8.42
N GLU A 212 6.68 4.66 -8.20
CA GLU A 212 7.61 4.17 -7.19
C GLU A 212 7.00 4.29 -5.79
N PHE A 213 6.36 5.43 -5.52
CA PHE A 213 5.63 5.66 -4.27
C PHE A 213 4.49 4.66 -4.08
N MET A 214 3.62 4.48 -5.08
CA MET A 214 2.50 3.53 -5.01
C MET A 214 2.98 2.10 -4.84
N SER A 215 4.03 1.72 -5.55
CA SER A 215 4.62 0.39 -5.45
C SER A 215 5.22 0.14 -4.06
N ALA A 216 6.02 1.07 -3.53
CA ALA A 216 6.58 0.97 -2.18
C ALA A 216 5.49 0.99 -1.09
N LEU A 217 4.49 1.86 -1.25
CA LEU A 217 3.37 1.97 -0.31
C LEU A 217 2.51 0.71 -0.31
N ARG A 218 2.22 0.13 -1.48
CA ARG A 218 1.50 -1.16 -1.60
C ARG A 218 2.30 -2.29 -0.94
N ALA A 219 3.60 -2.35 -1.20
CA ALA A 219 4.49 -3.33 -0.59
C ALA A 219 4.45 -3.24 0.95
N ALA A 220 4.62 -2.03 1.50
CA ALA A 220 4.55 -1.79 2.94
C ALA A 220 3.15 -2.07 3.52
N ALA A 221 2.09 -1.56 2.89
CA ALA A 221 0.70 -1.66 3.34
C ALA A 221 0.15 -3.09 3.28
N SER A 222 0.69 -3.96 2.41
CA SER A 222 0.30 -5.37 2.31
C SER A 222 0.70 -6.19 3.54
N VAL A 223 1.75 -5.76 4.26
CA VAL A 223 2.30 -6.47 5.42
C VAL A 223 2.09 -5.72 6.73
N LYS A 224 1.97 -4.39 6.68
CA LYS A 224 1.93 -3.50 7.85
C LYS A 224 0.89 -2.40 7.65
N PRO A 225 0.10 -2.04 8.67
CA PRO A 225 -0.77 -0.87 8.60
C PRO A 225 0.03 0.41 8.36
N VAL A 226 -0.35 1.17 7.33
CA VAL A 226 0.25 2.47 7.00
C VAL A 226 -0.80 3.57 7.14
N VAL A 227 -0.48 4.63 7.90
CA VAL A 227 -1.30 5.84 8.03
C VAL A 227 -0.58 7.02 7.42
N VAL A 228 -1.30 7.86 6.69
CA VAL A 228 -0.76 9.00 5.97
C VAL A 228 -1.50 10.29 6.35
N LEU A 229 -0.76 11.26 6.86
CA LEU A 229 -1.19 12.65 7.02
C LEU A 229 -0.66 13.47 5.84
N LYS A 230 -1.56 13.89 4.94
CA LYS A 230 -1.22 14.75 3.78
C LYS A 230 -1.44 16.23 4.10
N ALA A 231 -0.38 17.03 4.00
CA ALA A 231 -0.41 18.49 4.12
C ALA A 231 -0.68 19.18 2.76
N GLY A 232 -0.81 20.52 2.75
CA GLY A 232 -0.93 21.31 1.50
C GLY A 232 -2.31 21.32 0.83
N ARG A 233 -3.35 20.81 1.48
CA ARG A 233 -4.71 20.63 0.90
C ARG A 233 -5.34 21.88 0.25
N ALA A 234 -5.04 23.08 0.76
CA ALA A 234 -5.62 24.32 0.25
C ALA A 234 -4.95 24.82 -1.04
N LEU A 235 -3.74 24.33 -1.33
CA LEU A 235 -2.98 24.64 -2.54
C LEU A 235 -3.27 23.64 -3.66
N ASP A 236 -3.72 22.42 -3.30
CA ASP A 236 -4.16 21.40 -4.24
C ASP A 236 -5.60 21.69 -4.72
N SER A 237 -5.88 21.42 -6.00
CA SER A 237 -7.27 21.41 -6.48
C SER A 237 -8.07 20.33 -5.74
N SER A 238 -9.39 20.52 -5.59
CA SER A 238 -10.27 19.51 -4.98
C SER A 238 -10.17 18.15 -5.68
N LEU A 239 -9.88 18.16 -6.99
CA LEU A 239 -9.59 16.98 -7.78
C LEU A 239 -8.29 16.28 -7.35
N ALA A 240 -7.17 17.01 -7.25
CA ALA A 240 -5.88 16.44 -6.85
C ALA A 240 -5.94 15.80 -5.45
N ASP A 241 -6.69 16.42 -4.52
CA ASP A 241 -6.91 15.87 -3.18
C ASP A 241 -7.67 14.54 -3.21
N ALA A 242 -8.71 14.45 -4.03
CA ALA A 242 -9.52 13.24 -4.19
C ALA A 242 -8.77 12.13 -4.94
N MET A 243 -7.94 12.48 -5.94
CA MET A 243 -7.03 11.53 -6.61
C MET A 243 -6.06 10.90 -5.62
N PHE A 244 -5.47 11.71 -4.73
CA PHE A 244 -4.58 11.22 -3.68
C PHE A 244 -5.31 10.30 -2.70
N ASP A 245 -6.56 10.60 -2.34
CA ASP A 245 -7.40 9.73 -1.49
C ASP A 245 -7.68 8.37 -2.16
N ALA A 246 -8.02 8.37 -3.46
CA ALA A 246 -8.19 7.16 -4.24
C ALA A 246 -6.88 6.34 -4.33
N ALA A 247 -5.76 7.02 -4.52
CA ALA A 247 -4.43 6.39 -4.54
C ALA A 247 -4.10 5.68 -3.23
N LEU A 248 -4.28 6.35 -2.09
CA LEU A 248 -4.08 5.71 -0.78
C LEU A 248 -5.03 4.53 -0.56
N GLY A 249 -6.29 4.66 -0.98
CA GLY A 249 -7.28 3.60 -0.96
C GLY A 249 -6.82 2.34 -1.70
N ARG A 250 -6.37 2.51 -2.95
CA ARG A 250 -5.82 1.42 -3.76
C ARG A 250 -4.48 0.91 -3.24
N ALA A 251 -3.71 1.72 -2.53
CA ALA A 251 -2.47 1.30 -1.92
C ALA A 251 -2.66 0.47 -0.63
N GLY A 252 -3.85 0.47 -0.02
CA GLY A 252 -4.09 -0.19 1.27
C GLY A 252 -3.74 0.66 2.49
N ALA A 253 -3.36 1.93 2.29
CA ALA A 253 -2.99 2.87 3.33
C ALA A 253 -4.19 3.72 3.79
N VAL A 254 -4.16 4.21 5.03
CA VAL A 254 -5.27 5.01 5.59
C VAL A 254 -4.89 6.48 5.66
N ARG A 255 -5.73 7.34 5.10
CA ARG A 255 -5.56 8.78 5.18
C ARG A 255 -6.14 9.36 6.46
N VAL A 256 -5.37 10.18 7.15
CA VAL A 256 -5.86 11.09 8.20
C VAL A 256 -5.77 12.53 7.70
N ARG A 257 -6.76 13.36 8.07
CA ARG A 257 -6.93 14.73 7.55
C ARG A 257 -6.34 15.79 8.48
N TYR A 258 -6.28 15.51 9.78
CA TYR A 258 -5.85 16.48 10.78
C TYR A 258 -4.74 15.91 11.64
N PHE A 259 -3.90 16.81 12.15
CA PHE A 259 -2.81 16.46 13.04
C PHE A 259 -3.29 15.69 14.29
N VAL A 260 -4.42 16.09 14.88
CA VAL A 260 -5.02 15.38 16.02
C VAL A 260 -5.46 13.95 15.68
N GLN A 261 -5.86 13.68 14.44
CA GLN A 261 -6.26 12.33 14.00
C GLN A 261 -5.05 11.41 13.84
N LEU A 262 -3.86 11.96 13.56
CA LEU A 262 -2.63 11.17 13.55
C LEU A 262 -2.41 10.49 14.90
N PHE A 263 -2.67 11.20 16.00
CA PHE A 263 -2.58 10.66 17.34
C PHE A 263 -3.58 9.54 17.61
N SER A 264 -4.83 9.71 17.15
CA SER A 264 -5.86 8.67 17.21
C SER A 264 -5.43 7.42 16.45
N ALA A 265 -4.90 7.62 15.25
CA ALA A 265 -4.42 6.55 14.39
C ALA A 265 -3.23 5.80 15.01
N LEU A 266 -2.19 6.51 15.45
CA LEU A 266 -1.01 5.94 16.10
C LEU A 266 -1.38 5.01 17.25
N LYS A 267 -2.41 5.38 18.02
CA LYS A 267 -2.91 4.61 19.15
C LYS A 267 -3.62 3.31 18.75
N VAL A 268 -4.36 3.30 17.64
CA VAL A 268 -5.08 2.10 17.17
C VAL A 268 -4.31 1.24 16.18
N LEU A 269 -3.25 1.75 15.57
CA LEU A 269 -2.48 0.97 14.59
C LEU A 269 -1.89 -0.31 15.20
N GLY A 270 -1.40 -0.23 16.43
CA GLY A 270 -0.90 -1.38 17.19
C GLY A 270 -1.99 -2.27 17.80
N TYR A 271 -3.27 -1.94 17.61
CA TYR A 271 -4.36 -2.70 18.19
C TYR A 271 -4.56 -4.05 17.49
N ALA A 272 -4.60 -5.12 18.27
CA ALA A 272 -4.62 -6.49 17.75
C ALA A 272 -5.93 -6.88 17.06
N ARG A 273 -7.06 -6.23 17.40
CA ARG A 273 -8.38 -6.57 16.85
C ARG A 273 -8.73 -5.65 15.69
N ARG A 274 -9.07 -6.25 14.55
CA ARG A 274 -9.50 -5.53 13.35
C ARG A 274 -11.01 -5.73 13.14
N PRO A 275 -11.76 -4.68 12.80
CA PRO A 275 -13.16 -4.81 12.44
C PRO A 275 -13.30 -5.51 11.07
N ARG A 276 -14.46 -6.11 10.83
CA ARG A 276 -14.85 -6.68 9.53
C ARG A 276 -15.71 -5.75 8.68
N GLY A 277 -15.93 -4.53 9.17
CA GLY A 277 -16.80 -3.54 8.55
C GLY A 277 -16.75 -2.23 9.32
N ARG A 278 -17.75 -1.38 9.09
CA ARG A 278 -17.81 -0.01 9.61
C ARG A 278 -18.95 0.24 10.60
N ARG A 279 -19.69 -0.81 11.00
CA ARG A 279 -20.87 -0.69 11.86
C ARG A 279 -20.46 -0.74 13.32
N ILE A 280 -20.75 0.32 14.07
CA ILE A 280 -20.33 0.44 15.48
C ILE A 280 -21.54 0.51 16.42
N ALA A 281 -21.45 -0.20 17.54
CA ALA A 281 -22.39 -0.06 18.66
C ALA A 281 -21.81 0.89 19.70
N LEU A 282 -22.62 1.82 20.21
CA LEU A 282 -22.23 2.80 21.21
C LEU A 282 -22.81 2.41 22.57
N VAL A 283 -22.02 2.52 23.63
CA VAL A 283 -22.45 2.34 25.03
C VAL A 283 -22.11 3.60 25.79
N SER A 284 -23.02 4.14 26.61
CA SER A 284 -22.76 5.36 27.36
C SER A 284 -23.50 5.41 28.69
N ASN A 285 -22.93 6.11 29.68
CA ASN A 285 -23.60 6.47 30.94
C ASN A 285 -24.36 7.81 30.89
N GLY A 286 -24.57 8.34 29.68
CA GLY A 286 -25.34 9.56 29.45
C GLY A 286 -25.64 9.78 27.96
N SER A 287 -26.61 10.64 27.67
CA SER A 287 -27.07 10.88 26.30
C SER A 287 -26.17 11.80 25.47
N GLY A 288 -25.42 12.73 26.08
CA GLY A 288 -24.58 13.70 25.37
C GLY A 288 -23.41 13.09 24.57
N PRO A 289 -22.50 12.32 25.20
CA PRO A 289 -21.34 11.75 24.53
C PRO A 289 -21.62 10.96 23.24
N PRO A 290 -22.64 10.07 23.18
CA PRO A 290 -22.92 9.35 21.96
C PRO A 290 -23.50 10.23 20.85
N GLN A 291 -24.18 11.34 21.16
CA GLN A 291 -24.64 12.27 20.13
C GLN A 291 -23.46 12.94 19.42
N LEU A 292 -22.45 13.40 20.17
CA LEU A 292 -21.22 13.95 19.58
C LEU A 292 -20.50 12.94 18.67
N ALA A 293 -20.50 11.66 19.05
CA ALA A 293 -19.96 10.61 18.20
C ALA A 293 -20.82 10.38 16.94
N LEU A 294 -22.15 10.41 17.08
CA LEU A 294 -23.09 10.23 15.97
C LEU A 294 -23.06 11.37 14.96
N ASP A 295 -22.76 12.60 15.37
CA ASP A 295 -22.62 13.75 14.46
C ASP A 295 -21.47 13.58 13.45
N LEU A 296 -20.48 12.75 13.78
CA LEU A 296 -19.40 12.36 12.87
C LEU A 296 -19.74 11.13 12.03
N MET A 297 -20.80 10.41 12.38
CA MET A 297 -21.26 9.21 11.68
C MET A 297 -22.27 9.59 10.61
N GLY A 298 -22.24 8.86 9.50
CA GLY A 298 -23.18 9.07 8.42
C GLY A 298 -22.87 8.21 7.22
N PRO A 299 -23.69 8.26 6.16
CA PRO A 299 -23.49 7.44 4.96
C PRO A 299 -22.11 7.62 4.33
N ASN A 300 -21.54 8.84 4.46
CA ASN A 300 -20.27 9.26 3.86
C ASN A 300 -19.07 9.08 4.81
N ALA A 301 -19.34 8.81 6.09
CA ALA A 301 -18.31 8.67 7.10
C ALA A 301 -17.65 7.28 7.05
N PRO A 302 -16.40 7.15 7.52
CA PRO A 302 -15.76 5.85 7.67
C PRO A 302 -16.45 4.96 8.73
N THR A 303 -17.36 5.51 9.53
CA THR A 303 -18.08 4.83 10.61
C THR A 303 -19.58 5.05 10.51
N VAL A 304 -20.36 4.00 10.74
CA VAL A 304 -21.83 4.04 10.71
C VAL A 304 -22.38 3.39 11.97
N ARG A 305 -23.47 3.93 12.50
CA ARG A 305 -24.20 3.34 13.62
C ARG A 305 -24.76 1.96 13.23
N ALA A 306 -24.48 0.93 14.02
CA ALA A 306 -25.03 -0.41 13.82
C ALA A 306 -26.54 -0.47 14.14
N GLU A 307 -27.29 -1.26 13.39
CA GLU A 307 -28.67 -1.63 13.71
C GLU A 307 -28.66 -2.96 14.47
N LEU A 308 -29.00 -2.92 15.75
CA LEU A 308 -28.93 -4.09 16.63
C LEU A 308 -30.01 -5.11 16.28
N THR A 309 -29.65 -6.39 16.39
CA THR A 309 -30.57 -7.48 16.11
C THR A 309 -31.58 -7.68 17.26
N PRO A 310 -32.79 -8.19 16.98
CA PRO A 310 -33.79 -8.44 18.02
C PRO A 310 -33.31 -9.29 19.21
N PRO A 311 -32.46 -10.33 19.05
CA PRO A 311 -31.88 -11.06 20.19
C PRO A 311 -31.04 -10.18 21.12
N THR A 312 -30.18 -9.33 20.56
CA THR A 312 -29.35 -8.40 21.32
C THR A 312 -30.20 -7.38 22.07
N LEU A 313 -31.24 -6.85 21.42
CA LEU A 313 -32.18 -5.93 22.07
C LEU A 313 -32.84 -6.57 23.30
N ARG A 314 -33.24 -7.85 23.22
CA ARG A 314 -33.81 -8.57 24.38
C ARG A 314 -32.79 -8.73 25.52
N ALA A 315 -31.57 -9.17 25.21
CA ALA A 315 -30.51 -9.34 26.20
C ALA A 315 -30.16 -8.02 26.90
N LEU A 316 -30.12 -6.91 26.15
CA LEU A 316 -29.93 -5.57 26.73
C LEU A 316 -31.09 -5.15 27.63
N GLY A 317 -32.33 -5.50 27.27
CA GLY A 317 -33.52 -5.20 28.08
C GLY A 317 -33.49 -5.83 29.49
N GLU A 318 -32.82 -6.96 29.67
CA GLU A 318 -32.64 -7.61 30.99
C GLU A 318 -31.60 -6.89 31.87
N VAL A 319 -30.66 -6.17 31.24
CA VAL A 319 -29.52 -5.51 31.90
C VAL A 319 -29.78 -4.02 32.13
N LEU A 320 -30.66 -3.39 31.35
CA LEU A 320 -31.00 -1.98 31.45
C LEU A 320 -32.13 -1.73 32.47
N GLU A 321 -32.45 -0.46 32.67
CA GLU A 321 -33.54 -0.02 33.55
C GLU A 321 -34.91 -0.50 33.06
N PRO A 322 -35.84 -0.87 33.98
CA PRO A 322 -37.22 -1.16 33.61
C PRO A 322 -37.86 0.01 32.84
N GLY A 323 -38.49 -0.28 31.70
CA GLY A 323 -39.20 0.70 30.88
C GLY A 323 -38.35 1.41 29.82
N VAL A 324 -37.02 1.20 29.78
CA VAL A 324 -36.16 1.69 28.69
C VAL A 324 -36.27 0.74 27.49
N THR A 325 -36.55 1.29 26.31
CA THR A 325 -36.44 0.51 25.06
C THR A 325 -34.97 0.47 24.64
N PRO A 326 -34.32 -0.71 24.65
CA PRO A 326 -32.94 -0.84 24.21
C PRO A 326 -32.83 -0.42 22.74
N SER A 327 -31.78 0.34 22.43
CA SER A 327 -31.45 0.78 21.08
C SER A 327 -29.93 1.00 20.97
N ASN A 328 -29.46 1.38 19.79
CA ASN A 328 -28.09 1.89 19.62
C ASN A 328 -28.19 3.41 19.37
N PRO A 329 -27.62 4.27 20.23
CA PRO A 329 -26.75 3.99 21.39
C PRO A 329 -27.43 3.29 22.57
N VAL A 330 -26.69 2.40 23.23
CA VAL A 330 -27.07 1.78 24.50
C VAL A 330 -26.75 2.77 25.62
N ILE A 331 -27.78 3.39 26.20
CA ILE A 331 -27.64 4.39 27.26
C ILE A 331 -28.19 3.81 28.56
N THR A 332 -27.42 3.86 29.62
CA THR A 332 -27.85 3.51 30.99
C THR A 332 -27.58 4.68 31.94
N TYR A 333 -28.51 4.93 32.84
CA TYR A 333 -28.39 5.95 33.89
C TYR A 333 -28.23 5.33 35.29
N LEU A 334 -28.33 4.00 35.40
CA LEU A 334 -27.93 3.24 36.57
C LEU A 334 -26.42 3.34 36.80
N PRO A 335 -25.99 3.21 38.06
CA PRO A 335 -24.59 3.04 38.39
C PRO A 335 -23.95 1.91 37.56
N LEU A 336 -22.88 2.26 36.86
CA LEU A 336 -22.07 1.29 36.14
C LEU A 336 -21.27 0.46 37.14
N THR A 337 -21.47 -0.85 37.05
CA THR A 337 -20.66 -1.84 37.76
C THR A 337 -19.85 -2.66 36.74
N PRO A 338 -18.76 -3.31 37.17
CA PRO A 338 -18.02 -4.25 36.31
C PRO A 338 -18.93 -5.31 35.66
N ALA A 339 -19.82 -5.93 36.44
CA ALA A 339 -20.74 -6.96 35.96
C ALA A 339 -21.72 -6.43 34.89
N ARG A 340 -22.30 -5.23 35.11
CA ARG A 340 -23.21 -4.61 34.14
C ARG A 340 -22.48 -4.24 32.85
N THR A 341 -21.30 -3.63 32.97
CA THR A 341 -20.47 -3.25 31.82
C THR A 341 -20.11 -4.47 30.99
N LYS A 342 -19.70 -5.56 31.65
CA LYS A 342 -19.42 -6.84 31.00
C LYS A 342 -20.63 -7.38 30.23
N ALA A 343 -21.79 -7.45 30.87
CA ALA A 343 -23.01 -7.98 30.24
C ALA A 343 -23.42 -7.19 28.99
N VAL A 344 -23.35 -5.86 29.05
CA VAL A 344 -23.66 -4.99 27.89
C VAL A 344 -22.65 -5.20 26.76
N VAL A 345 -21.34 -5.19 27.06
CA VAL A 345 -20.30 -5.37 26.05
C VAL A 345 -20.38 -6.77 25.41
N ASP A 346 -20.59 -7.82 26.20
CA ASP A 346 -20.70 -9.20 25.71
C ASP A 346 -21.91 -9.36 24.76
N ALA A 347 -23.07 -8.76 25.10
CA ALA A 347 -24.25 -8.78 24.23
C ALA A 347 -23.96 -8.13 22.85
N LEU A 348 -23.27 -7.00 22.84
CA LEU A 348 -22.88 -6.31 21.60
C LEU A 348 -21.79 -7.05 20.82
N GLN A 349 -20.90 -7.77 21.50
CA GLN A 349 -19.84 -8.57 20.88
C GLN A 349 -20.41 -9.76 20.09
N GLU A 350 -21.55 -10.32 20.48
CA GLU A 350 -22.20 -11.43 19.77
C GLU A 350 -23.10 -10.98 18.60
N ASP A 351 -23.48 -9.69 18.52
CA ASP A 351 -24.42 -9.20 17.50
C ASP A 351 -23.82 -9.20 16.07
N ALA A 352 -24.41 -9.92 15.11
CA ALA A 352 -23.89 -10.04 13.75
C ALA A 352 -23.84 -8.71 12.95
N ASN A 353 -24.60 -7.69 13.36
CA ASN A 353 -24.62 -6.37 12.74
C ASN A 353 -23.63 -5.37 13.34
N VAL A 354 -22.90 -5.77 14.37
CA VAL A 354 -21.89 -4.95 15.05
C VAL A 354 -20.50 -5.39 14.64
N ASP A 355 -19.70 -4.48 14.10
CA ASP A 355 -18.30 -4.72 13.72
C ASP A 355 -17.31 -4.18 14.78
N GLY A 356 -17.78 -3.39 15.75
CA GLY A 356 -17.01 -2.88 16.88
C GLY A 356 -17.88 -2.20 17.94
N VAL A 357 -17.34 -2.01 19.15
CA VAL A 357 -18.03 -1.38 20.28
C VAL A 357 -17.27 -0.15 20.74
N LEU A 358 -17.97 0.97 20.91
CA LEU A 358 -17.45 2.22 21.44
C LEU A 358 -18.10 2.52 22.80
N VAL A 359 -17.30 2.45 23.86
CA VAL A 359 -17.73 2.72 25.23
C VAL A 359 -17.38 4.17 25.59
N LEU A 360 -18.40 5.00 25.83
CA LEU A 360 -18.29 6.43 26.10
C LEU A 360 -18.69 6.73 27.54
N LEU A 361 -17.74 6.97 28.42
CA LEU A 361 -17.98 7.21 29.83
C LEU A 361 -17.61 8.64 30.23
N ALA A 362 -18.57 9.34 30.84
CA ALA A 362 -18.34 10.58 31.56
C ALA A 362 -18.12 10.31 33.07
N PRO A 363 -17.50 11.24 33.81
CA PRO A 363 -17.39 11.12 35.27
C PRO A 363 -18.76 11.01 35.94
N ASP A 364 -18.94 9.97 36.75
CA ASP A 364 -20.14 9.74 37.54
C ASP A 364 -19.75 9.28 38.93
N ALA A 365 -20.09 10.09 39.94
CA ALA A 365 -19.77 9.81 41.34
C ALA A 365 -20.55 8.61 41.92
N ARG A 366 -21.63 8.19 41.25
CA ARG A 366 -22.43 7.03 41.67
C ARG A 366 -21.85 5.70 41.15
N SER A 367 -20.95 5.76 40.17
CA SER A 367 -20.36 4.59 39.50
C SER A 367 -18.92 4.37 39.96
N ASP A 368 -18.50 3.12 40.11
CA ASP A 368 -17.09 2.77 40.33
C ASP A 368 -16.34 2.73 38.99
N ILE A 369 -16.10 3.92 38.43
CA ILE A 369 -15.44 4.07 37.14
C ILE A 369 -14.02 3.44 37.12
N PRO A 370 -13.21 3.50 38.20
CA PRO A 370 -11.95 2.75 38.26
C PRO A 370 -12.11 1.23 38.13
N ALA A 371 -13.10 0.62 38.79
CA ALA A 371 -13.37 -0.81 38.62
C ALA A 371 -13.90 -1.13 37.21
N VAL A 372 -14.75 -0.27 36.64
CA VAL A 372 -15.22 -0.40 35.26
C VAL A 372 -14.07 -0.32 34.26
N ALA A 373 -13.12 0.61 34.44
CA ALA A 373 -11.92 0.71 33.61
C ALA A 373 -11.07 -0.57 33.70
N THR A 374 -10.91 -1.13 34.91
CA THR A 374 -10.20 -2.39 35.12
C THR A 374 -10.90 -3.55 34.40
N GLN A 375 -12.22 -3.62 34.51
CA GLN A 375 -13.00 -4.64 33.83
C GLN A 375 -12.89 -4.55 32.30
N LEU A 376 -12.91 -3.33 31.74
CA LEU A 376 -12.73 -3.09 30.31
C LEU A 376 -11.31 -3.47 29.86
N ALA A 377 -10.28 -3.14 30.64
CA ALA A 377 -8.89 -3.51 30.38
C ALA A 377 -8.69 -5.04 30.30
N GLU A 378 -9.47 -5.83 31.05
CA GLU A 378 -9.43 -7.29 31.00
C GLU A 378 -10.25 -7.90 29.85
N LEU A 379 -11.38 -7.28 29.49
CA LEU A 379 -12.30 -7.78 28.47
C LEU A 379 -11.87 -7.43 27.05
N ALA A 380 -11.49 -6.17 26.81
CA ALA A 380 -11.25 -5.65 25.46
C ALA A 380 -10.13 -6.38 24.70
N PRO A 381 -9.00 -6.80 25.32
CA PRO A 381 -7.99 -7.59 24.61
C PRO A 381 -8.48 -9.00 24.21
N LYS A 382 -9.42 -9.57 24.96
CA LYS A 382 -9.99 -10.91 24.73
C LYS A 382 -11.21 -10.89 23.80
N ALA A 383 -11.77 -9.70 23.54
CA ALA A 383 -12.93 -9.52 22.68
C ALA A 383 -12.65 -9.94 21.23
N ARG A 384 -13.70 -10.40 20.54
CA ARG A 384 -13.63 -10.81 19.11
C ARG A 384 -13.60 -9.61 18.18
N LYS A 385 -14.39 -8.59 18.51
CA LYS A 385 -14.50 -7.33 17.78
C LYS A 385 -13.80 -6.21 18.56
N PRO A 386 -13.25 -5.18 17.88
CA PRO A 386 -12.57 -4.08 18.55
C PRO A 386 -13.47 -3.39 19.58
N VAL A 387 -12.93 -3.14 20.77
CA VAL A 387 -13.55 -2.33 21.83
C VAL A 387 -12.71 -1.08 22.01
N ILE A 388 -13.29 0.06 21.65
CA ILE A 388 -12.66 1.37 21.80
C ILE A 388 -13.34 2.08 22.97
N THR A 389 -12.56 2.77 23.78
CA THR A 389 -13.07 3.44 24.97
C THR A 389 -12.82 4.94 24.89
N CYS A 390 -13.74 5.72 25.43
CA CYS A 390 -13.63 7.16 25.62
C CYS A 390 -13.98 7.45 27.08
N PHE A 391 -13.02 7.94 27.84
CA PHE A 391 -13.22 8.38 29.21
C PHE A 391 -13.05 9.89 29.22
N MET A 392 -14.17 10.62 29.32
CA MET A 392 -14.20 12.07 29.14
C MET A 392 -13.71 12.83 30.37
N GLY A 393 -12.96 13.93 30.16
CA GLY A 393 -12.36 14.74 31.22
C GLY A 393 -10.87 14.44 31.46
N ASP A 394 -10.22 15.14 32.40
CA ASP A 394 -8.77 15.01 32.61
C ASP A 394 -8.38 14.56 34.01
N ALA A 395 -8.65 15.37 35.04
CA ALA A 395 -8.09 15.16 36.38
C ALA A 395 -8.28 13.74 36.92
N GLY A 396 -9.53 13.24 36.92
CA GLY A 396 -9.85 11.89 37.40
C GLY A 396 -9.73 10.78 36.35
N MET A 397 -9.89 11.11 35.06
CA MET A 397 -9.98 10.09 33.99
C MET A 397 -8.65 9.78 33.31
N ARG A 398 -7.67 10.68 33.37
CA ARG A 398 -6.35 10.48 32.75
C ARG A 398 -5.62 9.22 33.26
N PRO A 399 -5.57 8.93 34.58
CA PRO A 399 -4.95 7.70 35.07
C PRO A 399 -5.68 6.44 34.58
N LEU A 400 -7.01 6.50 34.45
CA LEU A 400 -7.81 5.38 33.97
C LEU A 400 -7.57 5.10 32.48
N ARG A 401 -7.43 6.15 31.66
CA ARG A 401 -7.02 6.01 30.27
C ARG A 401 -5.65 5.37 30.13
N ARG A 402 -4.66 5.83 30.92
CA ARG A 402 -3.32 5.22 30.94
C ARG A 402 -3.38 3.73 31.27
N ARG A 403 -4.17 3.35 32.28
CA ARG A 403 -4.37 1.94 32.64
C ARG A 403 -4.97 1.10 31.51
N LEU A 404 -5.93 1.65 30.76
CA LEU A 404 -6.51 0.98 29.61
C LEU A 404 -5.48 0.84 28.48
N ASP A 405 -4.69 1.89 28.23
CA ASP A 405 -3.63 1.90 27.22
C ASP A 405 -2.52 0.88 27.54
N ASP A 406 -2.10 0.80 28.79
CA ASP A 406 -1.12 -0.18 29.29
C ASP A 406 -1.61 -1.62 29.11
N ALA A 407 -2.93 -1.83 29.19
CA ALA A 407 -3.57 -3.12 28.91
C ALA A 407 -3.81 -3.37 27.41
N GLY A 408 -3.38 -2.47 26.53
CA GLY A 408 -3.57 -2.56 25.08
C GLY A 408 -4.99 -2.23 24.60
N THR A 409 -5.78 -1.52 25.42
CA THR A 409 -7.14 -1.07 25.09
C THR A 409 -7.15 0.42 24.75
N PRO A 410 -7.43 0.81 23.48
CA PRO A 410 -7.37 2.21 23.07
C PRO A 410 -8.36 3.09 23.87
N ALA A 411 -7.82 4.03 24.65
CA ALA A 411 -8.62 4.94 25.46
C ALA A 411 -8.48 6.43 25.07
N PHE A 412 -9.59 7.06 24.71
CA PHE A 412 -9.62 8.42 24.21
C PHE A 412 -10.23 9.39 25.21
N ARG A 413 -9.90 10.69 25.05
CA ARG A 413 -10.44 11.78 25.88
C ARG A 413 -11.78 12.30 25.35
N THR A 414 -12.00 12.21 24.04
CA THR A 414 -13.11 12.86 23.34
C THR A 414 -13.84 11.83 22.46
N PRO A 415 -15.19 11.84 22.38
CA PRO A 415 -15.95 10.95 21.50
C PRO A 415 -15.49 10.99 20.04
N GLU A 416 -15.07 12.15 19.56
CA GLU A 416 -14.63 12.42 18.20
C GLU A 416 -13.38 11.62 17.85
N SER A 417 -12.32 11.77 18.66
CA SER A 417 -11.08 10.99 18.53
C SER A 417 -11.33 9.47 18.61
N ALA A 418 -12.30 9.04 19.42
CA ALA A 418 -12.65 7.62 19.58
C ALA A 418 -13.39 7.05 18.37
N ALA A 419 -14.33 7.82 17.80
CA ALA A 419 -15.03 7.47 16.57
C ALA A 419 -14.06 7.47 15.37
N ASP A 420 -13.19 8.48 15.28
CA ASP A 420 -12.14 8.59 14.27
C ASP A 420 -11.17 7.39 14.32
N ALA A 421 -10.76 6.99 15.52
CA ALA A 421 -9.94 5.82 15.75
C ALA A 421 -10.60 4.52 15.23
N PHE A 422 -11.90 4.33 15.43
CA PHE A 422 -12.62 3.20 14.81
C PHE A 422 -12.65 3.33 13.29
N GLY A 423 -12.87 4.56 12.79
CA GLY A 423 -12.87 4.87 11.37
C GLY A 423 -11.55 4.54 10.68
N VAL A 424 -10.41 4.76 11.33
CA VAL A 424 -9.08 4.35 10.84
C VAL A 424 -9.01 2.84 10.67
N LEU A 425 -9.48 2.07 11.66
CA LEU A 425 -9.50 0.60 11.59
C LEU A 425 -10.43 0.07 10.50
N ALA A 426 -11.63 0.65 10.37
CA ALA A 426 -12.61 0.26 9.35
C ALA A 426 -12.13 0.60 7.94
N THR A 427 -11.54 1.79 7.76
CA THR A 427 -10.96 2.23 6.49
C THR A 427 -9.75 1.37 6.11
N HIS A 428 -8.91 1.00 7.07
CA HIS A 428 -7.81 0.05 6.82
C HIS A 428 -8.36 -1.27 6.28
N HIS A 429 -9.36 -1.87 6.93
CA HIS A 429 -9.97 -3.12 6.46
C HIS A 429 -10.50 -3.01 5.03
N TYR A 430 -11.21 -1.92 4.74
CA TYR A 430 -11.74 -1.64 3.40
C TYR A 430 -10.62 -1.49 2.35
N ASN A 431 -9.62 -0.65 2.63
CA ASN A 431 -8.52 -0.39 1.70
C ASN A 431 -7.66 -1.65 1.47
N GLN A 432 -7.55 -2.54 2.46
CA GLN A 432 -6.92 -3.84 2.27
C GLN A 432 -7.68 -4.67 1.22
N GLN A 433 -9.02 -4.70 1.23
CA GLN A 433 -9.78 -5.40 0.19
C GLN A 433 -9.53 -4.83 -1.22
N LEU A 434 -9.39 -3.50 -1.33
CA LEU A 434 -9.04 -2.84 -2.59
C LEU A 434 -7.62 -3.18 -3.06
N LEU A 435 -6.65 -3.21 -2.15
CA LEU A 435 -5.26 -3.57 -2.42
C LEU A 435 -5.15 -4.95 -3.09
N LEU A 436 -5.98 -5.90 -2.64
CA LEU A 436 -5.99 -7.29 -3.13
C LEU A 436 -6.53 -7.47 -4.54
N GLN A 437 -7.08 -6.43 -5.17
CA GLN A 437 -7.73 -6.56 -6.47
C GLN A 437 -6.72 -6.41 -7.61
N THR A 438 -6.67 -7.42 -8.48
CA THR A 438 -6.01 -7.35 -9.79
C THR A 438 -7.02 -7.53 -10.91
N GLN A 439 -6.67 -7.06 -12.10
CA GLN A 439 -7.48 -7.33 -13.29
C GLN A 439 -7.42 -8.80 -13.70
N PRO A 440 -8.53 -9.35 -14.21
CA PRO A 440 -8.51 -10.63 -14.89
C PRO A 440 -7.62 -10.56 -16.15
N PRO A 441 -7.07 -11.70 -16.61
CA PRO A 441 -6.14 -11.79 -17.74
C PRO A 441 -6.82 -11.52 -19.10
N GLU A 442 -8.11 -11.81 -19.17
CA GLU A 442 -8.96 -11.71 -20.33
C GLU A 442 -10.19 -10.93 -19.83
N PRO A 443 -10.57 -9.85 -20.54
CA PRO A 443 -11.85 -9.23 -20.27
C PRO A 443 -12.95 -10.30 -20.42
N PRO A 444 -14.06 -10.23 -19.68
CA PRO A 444 -15.15 -11.21 -19.74
C PRO A 444 -15.87 -11.29 -21.11
N GLY A 445 -15.29 -10.72 -22.18
CA GLY A 445 -15.80 -10.67 -23.54
C GLY A 445 -14.69 -10.83 -24.58
N ARG A 446 -14.84 -10.16 -25.72
CA ARG A 446 -13.86 -10.17 -26.81
C ARG A 446 -12.64 -9.32 -26.42
N PRO A 447 -11.40 -9.74 -26.73
CA PRO A 447 -10.23 -8.91 -26.49
C PRO A 447 -10.28 -7.63 -27.35
N PRO A 448 -9.83 -6.48 -26.81
CA PRO A 448 -9.89 -5.21 -27.51
C PRO A 448 -9.04 -5.23 -28.79
N ASP A 449 -9.51 -4.56 -29.84
CA ASP A 449 -8.76 -4.38 -31.09
C ASP A 449 -7.76 -3.23 -30.95
N LEU A 450 -6.61 -3.54 -30.33
CA LEU A 450 -5.54 -2.57 -30.11
C LEU A 450 -4.93 -2.03 -31.41
N GLY A 451 -4.96 -2.83 -32.49
CA GLY A 451 -4.44 -2.42 -33.79
C GLY A 451 -5.28 -1.31 -34.39
N GLN A 452 -6.60 -1.49 -34.42
CA GLN A 452 -7.54 -0.48 -34.87
C GLN A 452 -7.48 0.78 -33.98
N ALA A 453 -7.47 0.59 -32.66
CA ALA A 453 -7.46 1.71 -31.72
C ALA A 453 -6.23 2.61 -31.87
N ARG A 454 -5.04 2.02 -31.98
CA ARG A 454 -3.79 2.76 -32.20
C ARG A 454 -3.76 3.46 -33.55
N ALA A 455 -4.32 2.84 -34.59
CA ALA A 455 -4.41 3.45 -35.91
C ALA A 455 -5.27 4.74 -35.90
N ILE A 456 -6.38 4.73 -35.16
CA ILE A 456 -7.25 5.92 -35.00
C ILE A 456 -6.48 7.05 -34.33
N VAL A 457 -5.82 6.76 -33.20
CA VAL A 457 -5.02 7.76 -32.46
C VAL A 457 -3.88 8.31 -33.33
N ALA A 458 -3.14 7.42 -34.01
CA ALA A 458 -2.04 7.81 -34.88
C ALA A 458 -2.51 8.70 -36.05
N ALA A 459 -3.66 8.39 -36.66
CA ALA A 459 -4.23 9.19 -37.74
C ALA A 459 -4.63 10.61 -37.27
N ALA A 460 -5.26 10.73 -36.11
CA ALA A 460 -5.60 12.03 -35.53
C ALA A 460 -4.35 12.87 -35.22
N ARG A 461 -3.31 12.25 -34.66
CA ARG A 461 -2.01 12.90 -34.40
C ARG A 461 -1.32 13.34 -35.69
N ALA A 462 -1.30 12.49 -36.72
CA ALA A 462 -0.72 12.82 -38.02
C ALA A 462 -1.45 14.00 -38.69
N ALA A 463 -2.74 14.19 -38.41
CA ALA A 463 -3.51 15.34 -38.83
C ALA A 463 -3.32 16.59 -37.94
N GLY A 464 -2.44 16.54 -36.93
CA GLY A 464 -2.19 17.65 -35.99
C GLY A 464 -3.36 17.94 -35.04
N ARG A 465 -4.33 17.03 -34.93
CA ARG A 465 -5.50 17.18 -34.06
C ARG A 465 -5.25 16.56 -32.69
N ARG A 466 -5.66 17.28 -31.65
CA ARG A 466 -5.72 16.76 -30.27
C ARG A 466 -7.10 16.21 -29.93
N GLU A 467 -8.15 16.73 -30.54
CA GLU A 467 -9.51 16.27 -30.31
C GLU A 467 -9.92 15.26 -31.39
N LEU A 468 -10.47 14.14 -30.93
CA LEU A 468 -11.07 13.14 -31.80
C LEU A 468 -12.47 13.59 -32.21
N ASN A 469 -12.86 13.29 -33.45
CA ASN A 469 -14.24 13.52 -33.88
C ASN A 469 -15.18 12.44 -33.32
N GLN A 470 -16.49 12.62 -33.51
CA GLN A 470 -17.49 11.71 -32.95
C GLN A 470 -17.37 10.28 -33.49
N ASP A 471 -17.12 10.13 -34.79
CA ASP A 471 -16.96 8.81 -35.44
C ASP A 471 -15.71 8.07 -34.92
N GLU A 472 -14.61 8.80 -34.71
CA GLU A 472 -13.36 8.29 -34.13
C GLU A 472 -13.56 7.87 -32.67
N CYS A 473 -14.27 8.68 -31.88
CA CYS A 473 -14.61 8.36 -30.50
C CYS A 473 -15.46 7.09 -30.43
N GLU A 474 -16.50 6.98 -31.26
CA GLU A 474 -17.37 5.81 -31.30
C GLU A 474 -16.61 4.55 -31.77
N ALA A 475 -15.75 4.69 -32.79
CA ALA A 475 -14.91 3.60 -33.26
C ALA A 475 -13.95 3.11 -32.16
N LEU A 476 -13.38 4.01 -31.35
CA LEU A 476 -12.55 3.63 -30.20
C LEU A 476 -13.36 2.92 -29.12
N LEU A 477 -14.54 3.42 -28.76
CA LEU A 477 -15.41 2.75 -27.78
C LEU A 477 -15.81 1.35 -28.26
N ARG A 478 -16.08 1.19 -29.56
CA ARG A 478 -16.36 -0.12 -30.18
C ARG A 478 -15.14 -1.05 -30.18
N ALA A 479 -13.93 -0.53 -30.41
CA ALA A 479 -12.70 -1.33 -30.38
C ALA A 479 -12.40 -1.93 -28.99
N PHE A 480 -12.90 -1.30 -27.92
CA PHE A 480 -12.81 -1.79 -26.54
C PHE A 480 -14.13 -2.40 -26.02
N ASP A 481 -15.11 -2.65 -26.89
CA ASP A 481 -16.41 -3.24 -26.52
C ASP A 481 -17.12 -2.52 -25.35
N VAL A 482 -17.00 -1.19 -25.27
CA VAL A 482 -17.63 -0.40 -24.21
C VAL A 482 -19.17 -0.50 -24.35
N PRO A 483 -19.91 -0.99 -23.34
CA PRO A 483 -21.35 -1.28 -23.45
C PRO A 483 -22.20 -0.01 -23.31
N VAL A 484 -22.05 0.92 -24.25
CA VAL A 484 -22.76 2.20 -24.30
C VAL A 484 -23.27 2.47 -25.72
N ARG A 485 -24.50 2.98 -25.83
CA ARG A 485 -25.04 3.52 -27.08
C ARG A 485 -24.80 5.01 -27.16
N ILE A 486 -24.37 5.52 -28.30
CA ILE A 486 -24.24 6.95 -28.52
C ILE A 486 -25.57 7.47 -29.08
N ALA A 487 -26.14 8.48 -28.44
CA ALA A 487 -27.38 9.10 -28.91
C ALA A 487 -27.13 9.88 -30.21
N GLU A 488 -28.14 9.91 -31.08
CA GLU A 488 -28.14 10.84 -32.21
C GLU A 488 -28.18 12.30 -31.71
N PRO A 489 -27.57 13.25 -32.43
CA PRO A 489 -27.68 14.67 -32.10
C PRO A 489 -29.15 15.09 -31.96
N ASP A 490 -29.48 15.81 -30.89
CA ASP A 490 -30.82 16.31 -30.55
C ASP A 490 -31.90 15.24 -30.23
N ALA A 491 -31.53 13.97 -30.07
CA ALA A 491 -32.47 12.95 -29.61
C ALA A 491 -32.95 13.27 -28.16
N PRO A 492 -34.26 13.17 -27.86
CA PRO A 492 -34.76 13.33 -26.50
C PRO A 492 -34.15 12.25 -25.59
N PRO A 493 -33.92 12.55 -24.30
CA PRO A 493 -33.48 11.54 -23.35
C PRO A 493 -34.48 10.37 -23.32
N PRO A 494 -34.02 9.12 -23.11
CA PRO A 494 -34.91 7.96 -23.07
C PRO A 494 -36.00 8.13 -21.99
N ASP A 495 -37.24 7.71 -22.27
CA ASP A 495 -38.37 7.81 -21.33
C ASP A 495 -38.14 7.00 -20.02
N ASP A 496 -37.33 5.95 -20.11
CA ASP A 496 -36.91 5.05 -19.03
C ASP A 496 -35.59 5.46 -18.37
N ALA A 497 -34.99 6.60 -18.75
CA ALA A 497 -33.77 7.10 -18.13
C ALA A 497 -34.06 7.80 -16.79
N LEU A 498 -33.12 7.65 -15.85
CA LEU A 498 -33.18 8.39 -14.59
C LEU A 498 -33.17 9.90 -14.82
N ALA A 499 -33.97 10.63 -14.04
CA ALA A 499 -34.11 12.09 -14.11
C ALA A 499 -32.80 12.87 -13.90
N VAL A 500 -31.78 12.23 -13.29
CA VAL A 500 -30.44 12.80 -13.11
C VAL A 500 -29.46 11.92 -13.89
N PRO A 501 -28.88 12.40 -15.00
CA PRO A 501 -27.92 11.62 -15.77
C PRO A 501 -26.62 11.42 -14.98
N ALA A 502 -25.92 10.33 -15.27
CA ALA A 502 -24.58 10.05 -14.78
C ALA A 502 -23.53 10.72 -15.68
N ALA A 503 -22.27 10.75 -15.24
CA ALA A 503 -21.12 11.02 -16.10
C ALA A 503 -19.96 10.10 -15.72
N VAL A 504 -19.29 9.56 -16.74
CA VAL A 504 -18.03 8.83 -16.60
C VAL A 504 -16.94 9.67 -17.24
N ARG A 505 -15.94 10.06 -16.47
CA ARG A 505 -14.85 10.92 -16.93
C ARG A 505 -13.50 10.30 -16.59
N VAL A 506 -12.54 10.41 -17.50
CA VAL A 506 -11.13 10.14 -17.25
C VAL A 506 -10.37 11.45 -17.35
N GLU A 507 -9.58 11.71 -16.33
CA GLU A 507 -8.70 12.86 -16.25
C GLU A 507 -7.29 12.37 -15.93
N THR A 508 -6.29 12.83 -16.67
CA THR A 508 -4.91 12.45 -16.42
C THR A 508 -4.24 13.45 -15.50
N GLY A 509 -4.00 13.04 -14.26
CA GLY A 509 -3.30 13.90 -13.31
C GLY A 509 -1.79 13.85 -13.49
N ALA A 510 -1.13 14.98 -13.23
CA ALA A 510 0.31 15.15 -13.43
C ALA A 510 1.16 14.11 -12.68
N ARG A 511 0.69 13.60 -11.54
CA ARG A 511 1.43 12.63 -10.70
C ARG A 511 0.95 11.20 -10.88
N PHE A 512 -0.34 10.93 -10.71
CA PHE A 512 -0.89 9.56 -10.62
C PHE A 512 -1.35 8.97 -11.97
N GLY A 513 -1.18 9.68 -13.08
CA GLY A 513 -1.65 9.20 -14.38
C GLY A 513 -3.17 9.30 -14.54
N PRO A 514 -3.79 8.44 -15.37
CA PRO A 514 -5.23 8.50 -15.62
C PRO A 514 -6.01 8.13 -14.36
N VAL A 515 -7.12 8.83 -14.12
CA VAL A 515 -8.04 8.56 -13.01
C VAL A 515 -9.46 8.59 -13.53
N LEU A 516 -10.25 7.59 -13.12
CA LEU A 516 -11.61 7.40 -13.57
C LEU A 516 -12.59 7.94 -12.52
N ARG A 517 -13.53 8.78 -12.94
CA ARG A 517 -14.54 9.44 -12.11
C ARG A 517 -15.94 9.07 -12.57
N LEU A 518 -16.79 8.71 -11.60
CA LEU A 518 -18.22 8.53 -11.75
C LEU A 518 -18.96 9.57 -10.90
N GLY A 519 -19.78 10.39 -11.56
CA GLY A 519 -20.52 11.47 -10.91
C GLY A 519 -21.86 11.75 -11.57
N VAL A 520 -22.46 12.88 -11.19
CA VAL A 520 -23.65 13.42 -11.85
C VAL A 520 -23.22 14.10 -13.15
N GLY A 521 -23.95 13.85 -14.24
CA GLY A 521 -23.72 14.43 -15.56
C GLY A 521 -24.66 15.58 -15.91
N GLY A 522 -24.48 16.11 -17.11
CA GLY A 522 -25.26 17.22 -17.65
C GLY A 522 -25.06 18.54 -16.91
N PRO A 523 -25.98 19.51 -17.06
CA PRO A 523 -25.88 20.83 -16.42
C PRO A 523 -25.79 20.76 -14.88
N ALA A 524 -26.41 19.75 -14.27
CA ALA A 524 -26.34 19.50 -12.82
C ALA A 524 -24.94 19.05 -12.36
N GLY A 525 -24.14 18.46 -13.26
CA GLY A 525 -22.77 18.02 -12.98
C GLY A 525 -21.77 19.17 -12.82
N VAL A 526 -22.09 20.39 -13.27
CA VAL A 526 -21.21 21.57 -13.14
C VAL A 526 -20.98 21.97 -11.67
N LEU A 527 -21.94 21.67 -10.79
CA LEU A 527 -21.84 21.91 -9.35
C LEU A 527 -21.36 20.68 -8.57
N ASP A 528 -21.01 19.59 -9.25
CA ASP A 528 -20.57 18.35 -8.62
C ASP A 528 -19.11 18.49 -8.13
N VAL A 529 -18.97 18.63 -6.81
CA VAL A 529 -17.68 18.61 -6.12
C VAL A 529 -17.12 17.18 -6.20
N PRO A 530 -15.85 17.00 -6.61
CA PRO A 530 -15.23 15.67 -6.65
C PRO A 530 -15.36 14.99 -5.28
N ASP A 531 -16.01 13.83 -5.28
CA ASP A 531 -16.29 13.01 -4.09
C ASP A 531 -15.52 11.69 -4.16
N ARG A 532 -15.92 10.69 -3.38
CA ARG A 532 -15.34 9.34 -3.40
C ARG A 532 -15.61 8.58 -4.71
N GLY A 533 -16.41 9.12 -5.63
CA GLY A 533 -16.67 8.53 -6.95
C GLY A 533 -15.48 8.61 -7.91
N MET A 534 -14.27 8.29 -7.45
CA MET A 534 -13.03 8.38 -8.23
C MET A 534 -12.10 7.21 -7.90
N ASP A 535 -11.50 6.56 -8.89
CA ASP A 535 -10.53 5.47 -8.69
C ASP A 535 -9.41 5.47 -9.74
N LEU A 536 -8.31 4.78 -9.43
CA LEU A 536 -7.19 4.55 -10.33
C LEU A 536 -7.43 3.29 -11.18
N PRO A 537 -7.38 3.39 -12.51
CA PRO A 537 -7.12 2.25 -13.37
C PRO A 537 -5.81 1.54 -12.96
N PRO A 538 -5.72 0.22 -13.11
CA PRO A 538 -6.72 -0.69 -13.65
C PRO A 538 -7.88 -1.01 -12.69
N LEU A 539 -9.10 -1.13 -13.23
CA LEU A 539 -10.32 -1.58 -12.54
C LEU A 539 -10.72 -3.00 -12.98
N ASN A 540 -11.20 -3.78 -12.01
CA ASN A 540 -11.92 -5.03 -12.25
C ASN A 540 -13.38 -4.88 -11.80
N ALA A 541 -14.20 -5.92 -12.01
CA ALA A 541 -15.61 -5.92 -11.61
C ALA A 541 -15.86 -5.51 -10.14
N PHE A 542 -15.01 -5.95 -9.20
CA PHE A 542 -15.13 -5.59 -7.80
C PHE A 542 -14.82 -4.11 -7.56
N LEU A 543 -13.71 -3.60 -8.11
CA LEU A 543 -13.31 -2.20 -7.98
C LEU A 543 -14.32 -1.25 -8.64
N ALA A 544 -14.81 -1.60 -9.83
CA ALA A 544 -15.85 -0.86 -10.53
C ALA A 544 -17.15 -0.80 -9.71
N ARG A 545 -17.56 -1.94 -9.12
CA ARG A 545 -18.71 -1.97 -8.19
C ARG A 545 -18.48 -1.09 -6.97
N GLN A 546 -17.29 -1.15 -6.36
CA GLN A 546 -16.96 -0.33 -5.20
C GLN A 546 -16.94 1.17 -5.53
N LEU A 547 -16.43 1.54 -6.72
CA LEU A 547 -16.48 2.90 -7.25
C LEU A 547 -17.93 3.40 -7.42
N ILE A 548 -18.82 2.55 -7.94
CA ILE A 548 -20.25 2.86 -8.05
C ILE A 548 -20.84 3.06 -6.66
N GLU A 549 -20.73 2.08 -5.77
CA GLU A 549 -21.36 2.08 -4.44
C GLU A 549 -20.95 3.28 -3.57
N ARG A 550 -19.70 3.76 -3.71
CA ARG A 550 -19.20 4.93 -2.97
C ARG A 550 -19.49 6.27 -3.64
N SER A 551 -19.91 6.29 -4.90
CA SER A 551 -20.25 7.53 -5.60
C SER A 551 -21.43 8.24 -4.92
N ARG A 552 -21.51 9.57 -5.05
CA ARG A 552 -22.70 10.32 -4.60
C ARG A 552 -23.93 9.95 -5.42
N LEU A 553 -23.72 9.73 -6.71
CA LEU A 553 -24.75 9.32 -7.64
C LEU A 553 -25.46 8.05 -7.14
N TRP A 554 -24.71 7.03 -6.74
CA TRP A 554 -25.29 5.81 -6.20
C TRP A 554 -26.09 6.06 -4.92
N ARG A 555 -25.48 6.72 -3.93
CA ARG A 555 -26.09 6.90 -2.61
C ARG A 555 -27.32 7.81 -2.59
N ARG A 556 -27.42 8.76 -3.52
CA ARG A 556 -28.52 9.74 -3.57
C ARG A 556 -29.57 9.42 -4.60
N VAL A 557 -29.20 8.74 -5.68
CA VAL A 557 -30.07 8.52 -6.85
C VAL A 557 -30.22 7.02 -7.11
N LEU A 558 -29.14 6.30 -7.44
CA LEU A 558 -29.27 4.95 -8.01
C LEU A 558 -29.66 3.86 -7.02
N SER A 559 -29.30 3.97 -5.73
CA SER A 559 -29.46 2.86 -4.77
C SER A 559 -30.91 2.44 -4.54
N GLY A 560 -31.88 3.32 -4.84
CA GLY A 560 -33.31 3.03 -4.73
C GLY A 560 -34.02 2.81 -6.08
N SER A 561 -33.36 3.04 -7.21
CA SER A 561 -34.01 3.08 -8.53
C SER A 561 -33.33 2.26 -9.63
N ALA A 562 -32.03 1.95 -9.50
CA ALA A 562 -31.30 1.22 -10.53
C ALA A 562 -31.58 -0.29 -10.46
N THR A 563 -31.83 -0.89 -11.62
CA THR A 563 -31.95 -2.35 -11.75
C THR A 563 -30.58 -3.03 -11.62
N PRO A 564 -30.52 -4.34 -11.29
CA PRO A 564 -29.27 -5.09 -11.33
C PRO A 564 -28.59 -5.08 -12.71
N ALA A 565 -29.37 -5.10 -13.79
CA ALA A 565 -28.84 -5.05 -15.16
C ALA A 565 -28.20 -3.70 -15.49
N ALA A 566 -28.80 -2.59 -15.05
CA ALA A 566 -28.22 -1.26 -15.20
C ALA A 566 -26.90 -1.13 -14.42
N LEU A 567 -26.83 -1.72 -13.22
CA LEU A 567 -25.60 -1.78 -12.43
C LEU A 567 -24.51 -2.58 -13.15
N ASP A 568 -24.86 -3.72 -13.74
CA ASP A 568 -23.94 -4.55 -14.52
C ASP A 568 -23.43 -3.82 -15.77
N ALA A 569 -24.30 -3.09 -16.48
CA ALA A 569 -23.92 -2.28 -17.62
C ALA A 569 -22.98 -1.13 -17.23
N LEU A 570 -23.27 -0.42 -16.14
CA LEU A 570 -22.42 0.67 -15.63
C LEU A 570 -21.07 0.14 -15.21
N ARG A 571 -21.03 -1.01 -14.52
CA ARG A 571 -19.80 -1.70 -14.18
C ARG A 571 -18.98 -2.02 -15.44
N GLY A 572 -19.61 -2.59 -16.46
CA GLY A 572 -18.98 -2.88 -17.75
C GLY A 572 -18.38 -1.65 -18.43
N VAL A 573 -19.06 -0.51 -18.43
CA VAL A 573 -18.49 0.76 -18.94
C VAL A 573 -17.24 1.16 -18.16
N LEU A 574 -17.25 1.10 -16.83
CA LEU A 574 -16.09 1.48 -16.02
C LEU A 574 -14.90 0.54 -16.24
N GLU A 575 -15.14 -0.76 -16.39
CA GLU A 575 -14.11 -1.75 -16.71
C GLU A 575 -13.47 -1.48 -18.09
N GLN A 576 -14.29 -1.35 -19.13
CA GLN A 576 -13.78 -1.15 -20.50
C GLN A 576 -13.14 0.22 -20.71
N VAL A 577 -13.66 1.29 -20.08
CA VAL A 577 -13.00 2.61 -20.10
C VAL A 577 -11.67 2.57 -19.34
N SER A 578 -11.58 1.81 -18.25
CA SER A 578 -10.31 1.57 -17.55
C SER A 578 -9.30 0.86 -18.45
N ASP A 579 -9.72 -0.15 -19.21
CA ASP A 579 -8.85 -0.87 -20.14
C ASP A 579 -8.40 0.04 -21.29
N LEU A 580 -9.31 0.86 -21.83
CA LEU A 580 -9.00 1.85 -22.88
C LEU A 580 -7.87 2.78 -22.49
N VAL A 581 -7.94 3.42 -21.31
CA VAL A 581 -6.92 4.38 -20.87
C VAL A 581 -5.65 3.71 -20.32
N THR A 582 -5.74 2.44 -19.95
CA THR A 582 -4.57 1.61 -19.66
C THR A 582 -3.77 1.33 -20.92
N GLU A 583 -4.44 1.02 -22.02
CA GLU A 583 -3.84 0.60 -23.29
C GLU A 583 -3.53 1.75 -24.27
N LEU A 584 -4.19 2.90 -24.10
CA LEU A 584 -3.98 4.11 -24.90
C LEU A 584 -3.42 5.25 -24.02
N PRO A 585 -2.10 5.29 -23.77
CA PRO A 585 -1.47 6.33 -22.94
C PRO A 585 -1.58 7.74 -23.52
N ASP A 586 -1.89 7.83 -24.81
CA ASP A 586 -2.09 9.08 -25.54
C ASP A 586 -3.41 9.79 -25.20
N VAL A 587 -4.40 9.08 -24.66
CA VAL A 587 -5.67 9.69 -24.23
C VAL A 587 -5.42 10.48 -22.94
N GLU A 588 -5.53 11.79 -23.01
CA GLU A 588 -5.36 12.71 -21.88
C GLU A 588 -6.66 12.83 -21.07
N THR A 589 -7.78 12.99 -21.77
CA THR A 589 -9.11 13.05 -21.17
C THR A 589 -10.13 12.25 -21.98
N LEU A 590 -11.12 11.69 -21.29
CA LEU A 590 -12.29 11.02 -21.88
C LEU A 590 -13.52 11.43 -21.08
N ALA A 591 -14.61 11.79 -21.74
CA ALA A 591 -15.88 12.08 -21.08
C ALA A 591 -17.05 11.42 -21.81
N LEU A 592 -17.80 10.61 -21.07
CA LEU A 592 -19.15 10.13 -21.43
C LEU A 592 -20.15 10.96 -20.62
N ASP A 593 -20.65 12.04 -21.21
CA ASP A 593 -21.48 13.02 -20.50
C ASP A 593 -22.43 13.76 -21.46
N PRO A 594 -23.75 13.76 -21.21
CA PRO A 594 -24.47 13.04 -20.15
C PRO A 594 -24.61 11.55 -20.44
N LEU A 595 -24.48 10.70 -19.43
CA LEU A 595 -24.71 9.26 -19.50
C LEU A 595 -26.07 8.91 -18.87
N HIS A 596 -27.05 8.57 -19.69
CA HIS A 596 -28.38 8.15 -19.24
C HIS A 596 -28.35 6.67 -18.87
N VAL A 597 -28.81 6.37 -17.65
CA VAL A 597 -28.90 5.00 -17.13
C VAL A 597 -30.35 4.54 -17.27
N GLY A 598 -30.62 3.72 -18.29
CA GLY A 598 -31.91 3.01 -18.45
C GLY A 598 -31.90 1.66 -17.74
N ASP A 599 -32.95 0.85 -17.94
CA ASP A 599 -33.13 -0.42 -17.23
C ASP A 599 -32.09 -1.50 -17.55
N SER A 600 -31.54 -1.48 -18.77
CA SER A 600 -30.54 -2.46 -19.22
C SER A 600 -29.51 -1.90 -20.21
N VAL A 601 -29.73 -0.69 -20.72
CA VAL A 601 -28.89 -0.04 -21.72
C VAL A 601 -28.48 1.33 -21.22
N LEU A 602 -27.21 1.66 -21.44
CA LEU A 602 -26.67 2.99 -21.16
C LEU A 602 -26.58 3.79 -22.45
N THR A 603 -27.02 5.04 -22.40
CA THR A 603 -27.03 5.94 -23.55
C THR A 603 -26.23 7.20 -23.25
N ALA A 604 -25.12 7.41 -23.93
CA ALA A 604 -24.32 8.63 -23.83
C ALA A 604 -24.85 9.68 -24.82
N GLY A 605 -25.22 10.86 -24.30
CA GLY A 605 -25.60 12.02 -25.09
C GLY A 605 -24.41 12.73 -25.75
N GLY A 606 -23.19 12.47 -25.27
CA GLY A 606 -21.96 13.01 -25.84
C GLY A 606 -20.73 12.20 -25.42
N VAL A 607 -19.77 12.12 -26.34
CA VAL A 607 -18.44 11.55 -26.10
C VAL A 607 -17.40 12.56 -26.53
N CYS A 608 -16.46 12.85 -25.64
CA CYS A 608 -15.32 13.70 -25.95
C CYS A 608 -14.04 12.98 -25.51
N MET A 609 -13.05 12.92 -26.41
CA MET A 609 -11.72 12.40 -26.11
C MET A 609 -10.66 13.38 -26.59
N VAL A 610 -9.74 13.74 -25.70
CA VAL A 610 -8.62 14.63 -25.98
C VAL A 610 -7.32 13.87 -25.84
N LEU A 611 -6.45 14.00 -26.83
CA LEU A 611 -5.12 13.43 -26.86
C LEU A 611 -4.09 14.39 -26.24
N ARG A 612 -3.09 13.79 -25.60
CA ARG A 612 -1.91 14.48 -25.07
C ARG A 612 -1.19 15.26 -26.17
N GLU A 613 -0.61 16.39 -25.82
CA GLU A 613 0.18 17.19 -26.76
C GLU A 613 1.37 16.40 -27.34
N GLN A 614 2.08 15.66 -26.48
CA GLN A 614 3.20 14.80 -26.86
C GLN A 614 2.75 13.34 -26.86
N ALA A 615 3.21 12.59 -27.87
CA ALA A 615 3.00 11.14 -27.90
C ALA A 615 3.67 10.51 -26.67
N ALA A 616 2.92 9.64 -25.98
CA ALA A 616 3.41 9.02 -24.77
C ALA A 616 4.32 7.81 -25.08
N CYS A 617 3.74 6.67 -25.43
CA CYS A 617 4.48 5.50 -25.90
C CYS A 617 3.64 4.66 -26.86
N ASP A 618 4.27 4.13 -27.91
CA ASP A 618 3.57 3.38 -28.96
C ASP A 618 3.06 2.00 -28.49
N SER A 619 3.73 1.42 -27.49
CA SER A 619 3.39 0.13 -26.90
C SER A 619 3.61 0.15 -25.38
N PRO A 620 2.57 0.44 -24.58
CA PRO A 620 2.68 0.42 -23.13
C PRO A 620 2.99 -0.98 -22.59
N GLN A 621 2.55 -2.06 -23.27
CA GLN A 621 2.91 -3.44 -22.93
C GLN A 621 4.41 -3.65 -22.96
N ALA A 622 5.14 -3.09 -23.94
CA ALA A 622 6.57 -3.27 -24.06
C ALA A 622 7.34 -2.44 -23.02
N HIS A 623 6.84 -1.24 -22.71
CA HIS A 623 7.53 -0.27 -21.85
C HIS A 623 7.11 -0.30 -20.37
N GLY A 624 6.26 -1.26 -19.97
CA GLY A 624 5.83 -1.40 -18.57
C GLY A 624 4.82 -0.33 -18.12
N TYR A 625 4.02 0.18 -19.05
CA TYR A 625 2.91 1.13 -18.80
C TYR A 625 3.30 2.41 -18.04
N PRO A 626 4.37 3.15 -18.40
CA PRO A 626 4.96 4.20 -17.54
C PRO A 626 3.99 5.31 -17.09
N HIS A 627 2.89 5.52 -17.82
CA HIS A 627 1.84 6.50 -17.51
C HIS A 627 0.93 6.10 -16.34
N MET A 628 0.93 4.84 -15.91
CA MET A 628 0.05 4.35 -14.83
C MET A 628 0.69 4.52 -13.45
N ALA A 629 -0.10 4.79 -12.41
CA ALA A 629 0.39 4.75 -11.03
C ALA A 629 0.47 3.33 -10.47
N ILE A 630 -0.44 2.45 -10.90
CA ILE A 630 -0.48 1.03 -10.52
C ILE A 630 -0.14 0.23 -11.77
N HIS A 631 0.84 -0.67 -11.66
CA HIS A 631 1.24 -1.51 -12.77
C HIS A 631 0.07 -2.46 -13.15
N PRO A 632 -0.40 -2.47 -14.41
CA PRO A 632 -1.42 -3.41 -14.87
C PRO A 632 -0.96 -4.87 -14.85
N TYR A 633 -1.91 -5.79 -14.98
CA TYR A 633 -1.56 -7.21 -15.15
C TYR A 633 -0.74 -7.38 -16.44
N PRO A 634 0.47 -7.97 -16.40
CA PRO A 634 1.37 -7.97 -17.56
C PRO A 634 0.98 -9.09 -18.53
N THR A 635 -0.07 -8.85 -19.31
CA THR A 635 -0.65 -9.75 -20.31
C THR A 635 0.37 -10.29 -21.32
N ARG A 636 1.43 -9.53 -21.62
CA ARG A 636 2.53 -9.95 -22.52
C ARG A 636 3.20 -11.28 -22.13
N TRP A 637 3.16 -11.64 -20.85
CA TRP A 637 3.75 -12.89 -20.34
C TRP A 637 2.79 -14.08 -20.43
N VAL A 638 1.55 -13.87 -20.88
CA VAL A 638 0.59 -14.95 -21.11
C VAL A 638 0.92 -15.62 -22.43
N GLN A 639 1.27 -16.90 -22.39
CA GLN A 639 1.61 -17.67 -23.59
C GLN A 639 0.90 -19.02 -23.56
N ALA A 640 0.06 -19.28 -24.56
CA ALA A 640 -0.50 -20.59 -24.81
C ALA A 640 0.57 -21.51 -25.43
N ARG A 641 0.71 -22.70 -24.87
CA ARG A 641 1.69 -23.70 -25.28
C ARG A 641 1.04 -25.08 -25.32
N ALA A 642 1.72 -26.04 -25.93
CA ALA A 642 1.30 -27.43 -25.94
C ALA A 642 2.47 -28.33 -25.52
N PHE A 643 2.15 -29.40 -24.81
CA PHE A 643 3.11 -30.47 -24.56
C PHE A 643 3.33 -31.31 -25.82
N ALA A 644 4.36 -32.16 -25.82
CA ALA A 644 4.64 -33.09 -26.92
C ALA A 644 3.49 -34.10 -27.17
N ASP A 645 2.63 -34.35 -26.17
CA ASP A 645 1.44 -35.18 -26.28
C ASP A 645 0.19 -34.41 -26.78
N GLY A 646 0.33 -33.13 -27.12
CA GLY A 646 -0.75 -32.27 -27.59
C GLY A 646 -1.59 -31.63 -26.49
N THR A 647 -1.34 -31.96 -25.21
CA THR A 647 -2.08 -31.37 -24.08
C THR A 647 -1.80 -29.86 -24.00
N PRO A 648 -2.83 -28.99 -24.03
CA PRO A 648 -2.63 -27.55 -23.96
C PRO A 648 -2.31 -27.12 -22.52
N TRP A 649 -1.45 -26.12 -22.40
CA TRP A 649 -1.14 -25.46 -21.14
C TRP A 649 -0.80 -23.99 -21.37
N VAL A 650 -0.90 -23.18 -20.33
CA VAL A 650 -0.66 -21.74 -20.41
C VAL A 650 0.36 -21.35 -19.37
N VAL A 651 1.41 -20.62 -19.75
CA VAL A 651 2.21 -19.85 -18.80
C VAL A 651 1.59 -18.47 -18.66
N ARG A 652 1.41 -18.00 -17.42
CA ARG A 652 0.85 -16.68 -17.15
C ARG A 652 1.28 -16.16 -15.78
N PRO A 653 1.31 -14.83 -15.57
CA PRO A 653 1.46 -14.28 -14.23
C PRO A 653 0.39 -14.79 -13.25
N ILE A 654 0.77 -14.96 -11.98
CA ILE A 654 -0.14 -15.36 -10.90
C ILE A 654 -1.06 -14.21 -10.50
N ARG A 655 -2.26 -14.52 -10.00
CA ARG A 655 -3.26 -13.54 -9.54
C ARG A 655 -3.66 -13.81 -8.09
N PRO A 656 -4.18 -12.82 -7.35
CA PRO A 656 -4.78 -12.99 -6.02
C PRO A 656 -5.83 -14.10 -5.97
N GLU A 657 -6.65 -14.26 -7.02
CA GLU A 657 -7.70 -15.28 -7.11
C GLU A 657 -7.14 -16.71 -7.23
N ASP A 658 -5.88 -16.86 -7.64
CA ASP A 658 -5.20 -18.16 -7.73
C ASP A 658 -4.89 -18.76 -6.36
N ALA A 659 -5.17 -18.07 -5.24
CA ALA A 659 -4.83 -18.54 -3.89
C ALA A 659 -5.38 -19.94 -3.58
N GLU A 660 -6.62 -20.23 -3.95
CA GLU A 660 -7.20 -21.56 -3.73
C GLU A 660 -6.57 -22.63 -4.64
N ALA A 661 -6.35 -22.30 -5.92
CA ALA A 661 -5.70 -23.20 -6.87
C ALA A 661 -4.24 -23.48 -6.47
N LEU A 662 -3.54 -22.48 -5.95
CA LEU A 662 -2.17 -22.61 -5.46
C LEU A 662 -2.10 -23.44 -4.17
N GLN A 663 -3.07 -23.28 -3.27
CA GLN A 663 -3.19 -24.11 -2.08
C GLN A 663 -3.48 -25.57 -2.46
N ALA A 664 -4.40 -25.81 -3.40
CA ALA A 664 -4.71 -27.14 -3.91
C ALA A 664 -3.49 -27.78 -4.57
N PHE A 665 -2.76 -27.04 -5.41
CA PHE A 665 -1.50 -27.47 -5.99
C PHE A 665 -0.48 -27.86 -4.91
N THR A 666 -0.28 -27.02 -3.90
CA THR A 666 0.68 -27.28 -2.81
C THR A 666 0.31 -28.53 -2.00
N ARG A 667 -0.98 -28.75 -1.74
CA ARG A 667 -1.50 -29.96 -1.07
C ARG A 667 -1.27 -31.21 -1.91
N GLY A 668 -1.35 -31.09 -3.23
CA GLY A 668 -1.15 -32.20 -4.18
C GLY A 668 0.31 -32.63 -4.38
N LEU A 669 1.28 -31.82 -3.94
CA LEU A 669 2.70 -32.16 -4.06
C LEU A 669 3.10 -33.33 -3.14
N SER A 670 3.97 -34.20 -3.64
CA SER A 670 4.58 -35.27 -2.83
C SER A 670 5.38 -34.71 -1.64
N GLU A 671 5.55 -35.50 -0.58
CA GLU A 671 6.41 -35.12 0.56
C GLU A 671 7.83 -34.75 0.13
N ARG A 672 8.37 -35.49 -0.85
CA ARG A 672 9.68 -35.21 -1.44
C ARG A 672 9.71 -33.86 -2.13
N THR A 673 8.74 -33.55 -2.99
CA THR A 673 8.72 -32.28 -3.74
C THR A 673 8.52 -31.08 -2.81
N ARG A 674 7.68 -31.21 -1.77
CA ARG A 674 7.53 -30.15 -0.74
C ARG A 674 8.80 -29.93 0.06
N TYR A 675 9.45 -31.01 0.50
CA TYR A 675 10.72 -30.91 1.21
C TYR A 675 11.81 -30.26 0.36
N MET A 676 11.90 -30.64 -0.92
CA MET A 676 12.87 -30.06 -1.86
C MET A 676 12.64 -28.58 -2.13
N ARG A 677 11.39 -28.10 -1.97
CA ARG A 677 10.99 -26.72 -2.23
C ARG A 677 11.10 -25.81 -1.01
N PHE A 678 10.62 -26.28 0.14
CA PHE A 678 10.46 -25.44 1.34
C PHE A 678 11.44 -25.79 2.46
N VAL A 679 12.25 -26.85 2.29
CA VAL A 679 13.17 -27.38 3.31
C VAL A 679 12.44 -27.60 4.64
N SER A 680 11.16 -27.98 4.54
CA SER A 680 10.24 -28.11 5.66
C SER A 680 9.13 -29.09 5.29
N MET A 681 8.58 -29.78 6.30
CA MET A 681 7.44 -30.69 6.14
C MET A 681 6.09 -29.94 6.12
N MET A 682 6.07 -28.70 5.62
CA MET A 682 4.84 -27.94 5.47
C MET A 682 3.92 -28.64 4.47
N ARG A 683 2.72 -29.01 4.94
CA ARG A 683 1.69 -29.61 4.09
C ARG A 683 0.88 -28.58 3.31
N GLU A 684 0.86 -27.36 3.82
CA GLU A 684 -0.05 -26.29 3.42
C GLU A 684 0.64 -24.93 3.59
N LEU A 685 0.29 -23.96 2.74
CA LEU A 685 0.72 -22.58 2.92
C LEU A 685 -0.17 -21.91 3.98
N THR A 686 0.44 -21.10 4.83
CA THR A 686 -0.33 -20.24 5.74
C THR A 686 -1.08 -19.16 4.94
N PRO A 687 -2.18 -18.58 5.47
CA PRO A 687 -2.88 -17.49 4.79
C PRO A 687 -1.97 -16.32 4.42
N ARG A 688 -0.97 -16.02 5.26
CA ARG A 688 0.03 -14.97 5.01
C ARG A 688 0.96 -15.32 3.85
N MET A 689 1.38 -16.59 3.74
CA MET A 689 2.21 -17.05 2.61
C MET A 689 1.42 -17.07 1.30
N LEU A 690 0.16 -17.51 1.32
CA LEU A 690 -0.72 -17.46 0.16
C LEU A 690 -0.86 -16.04 -0.36
N ALA A 691 -1.23 -15.10 0.52
CA ALA A 691 -1.31 -13.69 0.17
C ALA A 691 0.00 -13.17 -0.43
N ARG A 692 1.15 -13.49 0.17
CA ARG A 692 2.47 -13.08 -0.34
C ARG A 692 2.80 -13.64 -1.72
N TYR A 693 2.39 -14.87 -2.02
CA TYR A 693 2.69 -15.49 -3.31
C TYR A 693 1.70 -15.10 -4.42
N THR A 694 0.49 -14.68 -4.08
CA THR A 694 -0.53 -14.32 -5.09
C THR A 694 -0.70 -12.82 -5.30
N GLN A 695 -0.33 -12.00 -4.31
CA GLN A 695 -0.42 -10.54 -4.37
C GLN A 695 0.92 -9.94 -4.79
N VAL A 696 1.24 -10.09 -6.07
CA VAL A 696 2.53 -9.68 -6.63
C VAL A 696 2.43 -8.26 -7.18
N ASP A 697 3.39 -7.42 -6.81
CA ASP A 697 3.59 -6.13 -7.47
C ASP A 697 4.49 -6.32 -8.69
N TYR A 698 3.87 -6.36 -9.87
CA TYR A 698 4.57 -6.60 -11.13
C TYR A 698 5.61 -5.53 -11.51
N HIS A 699 5.64 -4.39 -10.81
CA HIS A 699 6.70 -3.42 -10.96
C HIS A 699 8.05 -3.91 -10.39
N ARG A 700 8.03 -4.83 -9.43
CA ARG A 700 9.21 -5.24 -8.63
C ARG A 700 9.49 -6.74 -8.64
N GLU A 701 8.45 -7.53 -8.86
CA GLU A 701 8.46 -8.97 -8.66
C GLU A 701 7.70 -9.61 -9.83
N LEU A 702 8.03 -10.86 -10.15
CA LEU A 702 7.24 -11.63 -11.10
C LEU A 702 7.05 -13.04 -10.59
N ALA A 703 5.80 -13.49 -10.57
CA ALA A 703 5.44 -14.88 -10.33
C ALA A 703 4.60 -15.38 -11.49
N LEU A 704 4.99 -16.53 -12.03
CA LEU A 704 4.38 -17.22 -13.15
C LEU A 704 3.83 -18.55 -12.68
N VAL A 705 2.61 -18.86 -13.12
CA VAL A 705 2.01 -20.17 -12.98
C VAL A 705 1.92 -20.83 -14.36
N ALA A 706 2.20 -22.12 -14.40
CA ALA A 706 1.80 -22.98 -15.51
C ALA A 706 0.42 -23.56 -15.16
N THR A 707 -0.55 -23.39 -16.03
CA THR A 707 -1.92 -23.90 -15.84
C THR A 707 -2.36 -24.79 -16.97
N THR A 708 -3.26 -25.73 -16.67
CA THR A 708 -3.96 -26.57 -17.66
C THR A 708 -5.42 -26.73 -17.24
N GLN A 709 -6.24 -27.14 -18.19
CA GLN A 709 -7.67 -27.36 -17.97
C GLN A 709 -7.92 -28.85 -17.72
N VAL A 710 -8.60 -29.17 -16.62
CA VAL A 710 -9.03 -30.54 -16.31
C VAL A 710 -10.55 -30.62 -16.20
N PRO A 711 -11.20 -31.74 -16.58
CA PRO A 711 -12.63 -31.90 -16.41
C PRO A 711 -13.03 -31.73 -14.93
N ASN A 712 -14.08 -30.95 -14.64
CA ASN A 712 -14.62 -30.79 -13.29
C ASN A 712 -15.96 -31.55 -13.12
N PRO A 713 -15.96 -32.75 -12.52
CA PRO A 713 -17.19 -33.52 -12.30
C PRO A 713 -18.21 -32.80 -11.42
N GLU A 714 -17.74 -31.97 -10.47
CA GLU A 714 -18.60 -31.24 -9.52
C GLU A 714 -19.38 -30.09 -10.19
N HIS A 715 -18.92 -29.62 -11.35
CA HIS A 715 -19.54 -28.53 -12.12
C HIS A 715 -19.92 -28.98 -13.53
N ARG A 716 -20.75 -30.04 -13.64
CA ARG A 716 -21.31 -30.53 -14.92
C ARG A 716 -20.26 -30.85 -16.00
N GLY A 717 -19.02 -31.16 -15.61
CA GLY A 717 -17.93 -31.44 -16.54
C GLY A 717 -17.28 -30.20 -17.18
N HIS A 718 -17.63 -28.98 -16.75
CA HIS A 718 -16.93 -27.78 -17.21
C HIS A 718 -15.43 -27.88 -16.87
N PRO A 719 -14.53 -27.47 -17.78
CA PRO A 719 -13.11 -27.49 -17.50
C PRO A 719 -12.79 -26.54 -16.34
N ARG A 720 -11.97 -27.00 -15.40
CA ARG A 720 -11.41 -26.22 -14.31
C ARG A 720 -9.92 -25.99 -14.57
N GLU A 721 -9.51 -24.75 -14.43
CA GLU A 721 -8.09 -24.39 -14.46
C GLU A 721 -7.41 -24.92 -13.19
N ILE A 722 -6.32 -25.66 -13.36
CA ILE A 722 -5.44 -26.09 -12.27
C ILE A 722 -4.03 -25.58 -12.49
N ILE A 723 -3.32 -25.30 -11.40
CA ILE A 723 -1.90 -24.96 -11.43
C ILE A 723 -1.09 -26.26 -11.44
N ILE A 724 -0.14 -26.36 -12.37
CA ILE A 724 0.75 -27.52 -12.55
C ILE A 724 2.23 -27.17 -12.32
N GLY A 725 2.56 -25.89 -12.20
CA GLY A 725 3.87 -25.40 -11.83
C GLY A 725 3.83 -23.94 -11.41
N LEU A 726 4.76 -23.53 -10.56
CA LEU A 726 4.94 -22.17 -10.07
C LEU A 726 6.42 -21.82 -10.15
N ALA A 727 6.73 -20.66 -10.74
CA ALA A 727 8.05 -20.07 -10.70
C ALA A 727 7.91 -18.59 -10.36
N HIS A 728 8.75 -18.06 -9.48
CA HIS A 728 8.76 -16.64 -9.19
C HIS A 728 10.14 -16.16 -8.80
N TYR A 729 10.36 -14.86 -8.89
CA TYR A 729 11.47 -14.21 -8.21
C TYR A 729 10.99 -13.07 -7.32
N LEU A 730 11.73 -12.86 -6.24
CA LEU A 730 11.54 -11.77 -5.31
C LEU A 730 12.81 -10.92 -5.28
N ARG A 731 12.69 -9.61 -5.49
CA ARG A 731 13.85 -8.72 -5.40
C ARG A 731 14.51 -8.81 -4.02
N ASN A 732 15.83 -8.95 -4.03
CA ASN A 732 16.63 -9.04 -2.82
C ASN A 732 16.61 -7.69 -2.08
N PRO A 733 16.76 -7.68 -0.75
CA PRO A 733 16.81 -6.44 0.04
C PRO A 733 17.93 -5.47 -0.39
N ASP A 734 18.96 -5.97 -1.08
CA ASP A 734 20.05 -5.16 -1.62
C ASP A 734 19.65 -4.30 -2.83
N GLY A 735 18.45 -4.55 -3.40
CA GLY A 735 17.91 -3.86 -4.57
C GLY A 735 18.60 -4.21 -5.90
N ARG A 736 19.59 -5.10 -5.91
CA ARG A 736 20.43 -5.39 -7.08
C ARG A 736 20.05 -6.69 -7.77
N GLY A 737 19.75 -7.72 -6.99
CA GLY A 737 19.35 -9.02 -7.53
C GLY A 737 17.96 -9.45 -7.11
N ALA A 738 17.63 -10.70 -7.43
CA ALA A 738 16.40 -11.34 -6.97
C ALA A 738 16.63 -12.81 -6.63
N GLU A 739 15.93 -13.29 -5.61
CA GLU A 739 15.87 -14.69 -5.24
C GLU A 739 14.79 -15.39 -6.09
N TYR A 740 15.17 -16.41 -6.86
CA TYR A 740 14.25 -17.22 -7.65
C TYR A 740 13.80 -18.46 -6.90
N ALA A 741 12.65 -18.95 -7.31
CA ALA A 741 11.96 -19.98 -6.58
C ALA A 741 11.05 -20.76 -7.55
N LEU A 742 11.30 -22.06 -7.78
CA LEU A 742 10.61 -22.91 -8.75
C LEU A 742 10.05 -24.19 -8.10
N VAL A 743 8.84 -24.60 -8.49
CA VAL A 743 8.25 -25.90 -8.17
C VAL A 743 7.36 -26.39 -9.31
N ILE A 744 7.46 -27.68 -9.64
CA ILE A 744 6.66 -28.34 -10.68
C ILE A 744 5.93 -29.53 -10.06
N GLY A 745 4.63 -29.66 -10.36
CA GLY A 745 3.81 -30.78 -9.89
C GLY A 745 4.37 -32.12 -10.35
N ASP A 746 4.32 -33.13 -9.48
CA ASP A 746 5.02 -34.40 -9.67
C ASP A 746 4.69 -35.07 -11.02
N ASP A 747 3.42 -35.07 -11.44
CA ASP A 747 2.94 -35.67 -12.70
C ASP A 747 3.39 -34.91 -13.96
N TRP A 748 3.85 -33.68 -13.79
CA TRP A 748 4.21 -32.76 -14.87
C TRP A 748 5.72 -32.53 -14.99
N GLN A 749 6.51 -33.17 -14.11
CA GLN A 749 7.96 -33.13 -14.17
C GLN A 749 8.49 -33.80 -15.45
N ARG A 750 9.72 -33.46 -15.84
CA ARG A 750 10.38 -33.98 -17.06
C ARG A 750 9.68 -33.64 -18.38
N ARG A 751 8.70 -32.72 -18.38
CA ARG A 751 8.00 -32.19 -19.57
C ARG A 751 8.45 -30.77 -19.97
N ARG A 752 9.71 -30.40 -19.68
CA ARG A 752 10.31 -29.07 -19.93
C ARG A 752 9.68 -27.86 -19.22
N LEU A 753 8.59 -27.99 -18.45
CA LEU A 753 7.95 -26.87 -17.74
C LEU A 753 8.90 -26.00 -16.91
N GLY A 754 9.80 -26.62 -16.14
CA GLY A 754 10.75 -25.86 -15.31
C GLY A 754 11.73 -25.02 -16.12
N PHE A 755 12.11 -25.49 -17.31
CA PHE A 755 12.95 -24.73 -18.24
C PHE A 755 12.16 -23.55 -18.81
N ASP A 756 10.96 -23.81 -19.30
CA ASP A 756 10.10 -22.79 -19.91
C ASP A 756 9.73 -21.67 -18.93
N LEU A 757 9.33 -22.01 -17.71
CA LEU A 757 9.01 -21.02 -16.68
C LEU A 757 10.23 -20.17 -16.30
N MET A 758 11.40 -20.78 -16.11
CA MET A 758 12.62 -20.06 -15.75
C MET A 758 13.12 -19.17 -16.88
N SER A 759 13.03 -19.61 -18.14
CA SER A 759 13.43 -18.78 -19.29
C SER A 759 12.62 -17.48 -19.34
N VAL A 760 11.30 -17.55 -19.11
CA VAL A 760 10.45 -16.36 -19.05
C VAL A 760 10.81 -15.47 -17.84
N LEU A 761 11.10 -16.07 -16.67
CA LEU A 761 11.54 -15.29 -15.50
C LEU A 761 12.88 -14.57 -15.73
N ILE A 762 13.85 -15.20 -16.39
CA ILE A 762 15.17 -14.61 -16.69
C ILE A 762 15.01 -13.44 -17.66
N GLU A 763 14.17 -13.58 -18.68
CA GLU A 763 13.86 -12.50 -19.61
C GLU A 763 13.23 -11.31 -18.88
N ALA A 764 12.23 -11.56 -18.02
CA ALA A 764 11.62 -10.52 -17.21
C ALA A 764 12.60 -9.85 -16.23
N ALA A 765 13.50 -10.61 -15.61
CA ALA A 765 14.52 -10.08 -14.71
C ALA A 765 15.51 -9.15 -15.43
N ARG A 766 15.87 -9.48 -16.68
CA ARG A 766 16.71 -8.62 -17.54
C ARG A 766 15.99 -7.31 -17.91
N GLU A 767 14.71 -7.38 -18.26
CA GLU A 767 13.91 -6.18 -18.56
C GLU A 767 13.82 -5.24 -17.34
N GLN A 768 13.74 -5.80 -16.14
CA GLN A 768 13.78 -5.04 -14.88
C GLN A 768 15.19 -4.54 -14.51
N ARG A 769 16.21 -4.83 -15.34
CA ARG A 769 17.61 -4.42 -15.14
C ARG A 769 18.20 -4.92 -13.82
N LEU A 770 17.81 -6.12 -13.41
CA LEU A 770 18.45 -6.80 -12.27
C LEU A 770 19.87 -7.21 -12.66
N GLU A 771 20.80 -7.11 -11.71
CA GLU A 771 22.21 -7.46 -11.94
C GLU A 771 22.43 -8.98 -11.89
N TYR A 772 21.71 -9.68 -11.02
CA TYR A 772 21.82 -11.13 -10.85
C TYR A 772 20.50 -11.75 -10.38
N ILE A 773 20.37 -13.06 -10.57
CA ILE A 773 19.27 -13.86 -10.00
C ILE A 773 19.86 -15.10 -9.33
N ASP A 774 19.49 -15.38 -8.09
CA ASP A 774 20.04 -16.50 -7.32
C ASP A 774 19.01 -17.26 -6.50
N GLY A 775 19.37 -18.44 -5.99
CA GLY A 775 18.48 -19.27 -5.18
C GLY A 775 19.24 -20.37 -4.46
N LEU A 776 18.75 -20.75 -3.29
CA LEU A 776 19.29 -21.86 -2.52
C LEU A 776 18.61 -23.17 -2.93
N VAL A 777 19.42 -24.16 -3.29
CA VAL A 777 18.94 -25.47 -3.73
C VAL A 777 19.66 -26.55 -2.92
N LEU A 778 18.92 -27.54 -2.40
CA LEU A 778 19.54 -28.68 -1.71
C LEU A 778 20.56 -29.38 -2.61
N ALA A 779 21.74 -29.71 -2.06
CA ALA A 779 22.81 -30.39 -2.78
C ALA A 779 22.40 -31.75 -3.36
N ASN A 780 21.40 -32.41 -2.76
CA ASN A 780 20.86 -33.68 -3.23
C ASN A 780 19.77 -33.54 -4.32
N ASN A 781 19.31 -32.33 -4.65
CA ASN A 781 18.31 -32.07 -5.68
C ASN A 781 18.93 -32.04 -7.09
N ARG A 782 19.49 -33.19 -7.51
CA ARG A 782 20.17 -33.35 -8.81
C ARG A 782 19.32 -32.88 -10.01
N PRO A 783 17.99 -33.14 -10.08
CA PRO A 783 17.17 -32.65 -11.19
C PRO A 783 17.15 -31.12 -11.31
N MET A 784 17.02 -30.41 -10.18
CA MET A 784 17.00 -28.96 -10.15
C MET A 784 18.37 -28.38 -10.53
N LEU A 785 19.46 -28.91 -9.96
CA LEU A 785 20.81 -28.46 -10.28
C LEU A 785 21.13 -28.64 -11.77
N ALA A 786 20.77 -29.79 -12.35
CA ALA A 786 20.96 -30.05 -13.78
C ALA A 786 20.13 -29.11 -14.67
N LEU A 787 18.89 -28.78 -14.25
CA LEU A 787 18.05 -27.80 -14.94
C LEU A 787 18.70 -26.40 -14.93
N MET A 788 19.16 -25.94 -13.78
CA MET A 788 19.76 -24.61 -13.64
C MET A 788 21.08 -24.50 -14.41
N THR A 789 21.93 -25.53 -14.38
CA THR A 789 23.17 -25.56 -15.18
C THR A 789 22.88 -25.48 -16.69
N ARG A 790 21.81 -26.12 -17.17
CA ARG A 790 21.37 -25.99 -18.57
C ARG A 790 20.89 -24.59 -18.94
N LEU A 791 20.35 -23.85 -17.98
CA LEU A 791 19.95 -22.44 -18.14
C LEU A 791 21.13 -21.47 -18.00
N GLY A 792 22.36 -21.98 -17.79
CA GLY A 792 23.57 -21.18 -17.67
C GLY A 792 23.90 -20.72 -16.24
N PHE A 793 23.20 -21.22 -15.22
CA PHE A 793 23.49 -20.85 -13.83
C PHE A 793 24.79 -21.48 -13.35
N VAL A 794 25.54 -20.70 -12.58
CA VAL A 794 26.67 -21.12 -11.77
C VAL A 794 26.15 -21.80 -10.50
N ASN A 795 26.85 -22.83 -10.05
CA ASN A 795 26.41 -23.69 -8.97
C ASN A 795 27.53 -23.86 -7.95
N ASP A 796 27.49 -23.05 -6.89
CA ASP A 796 28.49 -22.98 -5.84
C ASP A 796 28.02 -23.74 -4.59
N VAL A 797 28.97 -24.14 -3.74
CA VAL A 797 28.64 -24.63 -2.39
C VAL A 797 28.23 -23.42 -1.56
N ASP A 798 27.15 -23.55 -0.79
CA ASP A 798 26.78 -22.48 0.12
C ASP A 798 27.76 -22.41 1.30
N GLU A 799 28.20 -21.19 1.64
CA GLU A 799 29.20 -20.97 2.69
C GLU A 799 28.64 -21.18 4.11
N GLU A 800 27.33 -20.99 4.30
CA GLU A 800 26.66 -21.09 5.60
C GLU A 800 26.16 -22.52 5.87
N ASP A 801 25.71 -23.26 4.85
CA ASP A 801 25.23 -24.64 4.94
C ASP A 801 25.75 -25.54 3.79
N PRO A 802 26.69 -26.47 4.04
CA PRO A 802 27.19 -27.40 3.03
C PRO A 802 26.13 -28.33 2.40
N GLN A 803 24.95 -28.47 3.02
CA GLN A 803 23.83 -29.22 2.46
C GLN A 803 23.07 -28.44 1.38
N MET A 804 23.34 -27.14 1.27
CA MET A 804 22.78 -26.23 0.27
C MET A 804 23.82 -25.89 -0.80
N ARG A 805 23.30 -25.53 -1.96
CA ARG A 805 24.04 -25.03 -3.11
C ARG A 805 23.45 -23.67 -3.46
N ARG A 806 24.32 -22.66 -3.56
CA ARG A 806 23.92 -21.36 -4.10
C ARG A 806 24.00 -21.43 -5.62
N VAL A 807 22.85 -21.29 -6.26
CA VAL A 807 22.71 -21.38 -7.71
C VAL A 807 22.35 -19.99 -8.23
N TRP A 808 23.19 -19.41 -9.08
CA TRP A 808 23.05 -18.01 -9.47
C TRP A 808 23.43 -17.74 -10.93
N LEU A 809 22.88 -16.67 -11.49
CA LEU A 809 23.13 -16.22 -12.85
C LEU A 809 23.39 -14.71 -12.83
N ASP A 810 24.52 -14.30 -13.40
CA ASP A 810 24.80 -12.89 -13.70
C ASP A 810 24.04 -12.48 -14.96
N LEU A 811 23.10 -11.55 -14.80
CA LEU A 811 22.23 -11.12 -15.90
C LEU A 811 22.92 -10.11 -16.82
N ALA A 812 24.01 -9.47 -16.37
CA ALA A 812 24.78 -8.51 -17.16
C ALA A 812 25.73 -9.20 -18.15
N THR A 813 26.23 -10.40 -17.81
CA THR A 813 27.23 -11.13 -18.60
C THR A 813 26.70 -12.39 -19.30
N ALA A 814 25.55 -12.93 -18.89
CA ALA A 814 24.97 -14.13 -19.50
C ALA A 814 24.26 -13.81 -20.84
N GLY A 815 24.60 -14.56 -21.90
CA GLY A 815 23.83 -14.58 -23.15
C GLY A 815 22.41 -15.15 -22.99
N PRO A 816 21.54 -15.03 -24.02
CA PRO A 816 20.22 -15.66 -23.97
C PRO A 816 20.33 -17.18 -23.72
N PRO A 817 19.38 -17.79 -23.00
CA PRO A 817 19.40 -19.24 -22.76
C PRO A 817 19.42 -19.98 -24.11
N ALA A 818 20.41 -20.86 -24.28
CA ALA A 818 20.63 -21.62 -25.52
C ALA A 818 19.68 -22.83 -25.67
#